data_AF-A0A933E2F4-F1
#
_entry.id   AF-A0A933E2F4-F1
#
_cell.length_a   1.000
_cell.length_b   1.000
_cell.length_c   1.000
_cell.angle_alpha   90.00
_cell.angle_beta   90.00
_cell.angle_gamma   90.00
#
_symmetry.space_group_name_H-M   'P 1'
#
loop_
_entity.id
_entity.type
_entity.pdbx_description
1 polymer ?
#
loop_
_entity_poly.entity_id
_entity_poly.type
_entity_poly.pdbx_seq_one_letter_code
_entity_poly.pdbx_strand_id
1 'polypeptide(L)'
;MKKSRHLLTGLCVLLFAGCAGDGTSSLSPQANAGEDQNVLIGETVTLDGLGSVAASNVRWAIQSKPTGSSASLAQATSLQSTFVPDVSGTYVIKLSLGAGSSSDTVSVTAKSVAAVIKADATSSIRTRERFNTTEYVVGLEQSGGTLSGSSSRVTSGQTIASYAWEQVSGPSATTTNGTTNSSLTFTAPSLVNFLNDVDRFKWQLLPVSREDTKMVFTLTVTSSNGDTSTSSFIVYIDANETEIATSSGLPSVSLNTKVYLSGPNLKAPSTAITDWTWTLSSRPSGSSATFADTGSTTSALEFPSFTPDVAGLYGIAYSTTSGATSGTISMVAAKWVGVGTIGGTTPEAGQCGLCHDGGIQSDVLTPWQSTKHATVFRDSLNTYAGLAPTPYLWPFHTVGYDSNASNDGFDELASLEGFGFPSTGLSYDEFTGAYPDTAKLANVQCENCHGPGSQHTADPLRIKYSISNAGVCGQCHTQEAEWVNSSHNSTGVAHGSSYQSTWLGANCARCHAAAGFKKNAAGQAVTAVSGSDAFVGITCAACHNPHDATNADQLRLKGNITMVADGSTVDAGKAAVCYSCHDAFYTYNVTNSCDSDSNGVGETACATIDQAATQSLRQVHYNPQAPVLEGKGALTDLNGNGTADFTLTENSFHSGSTFTLAGVTGDSTLASENNKCVTCHMASGPAIDEEGFRHLGGHAFKLRSEHGIGHLQGEETEDDSEASAGTIQLTSACTTCHASVTDFNRLARNDYDGDGNQEGIQDELKGLLLALSNKIKTVDASNIKSTSGTTSSNGTITVDTLSYAGTCSNFTGTCKAAAGTSTCSNVATGKTRDDYQQCNFMDATTTVRRAIWNHNLIARDGSLGVHNAAFAIQVLQKTYTAVGGTTFTADFPLATLR
;
A
#
# COMPACT_ATOMS: atom_id res chain seq x y z
N MET A 1 13.93 -52.86 20.29
CA MET A 1 13.38 -54.04 21.01
C MET A 1 11.86 -54.02 20.90
N LYS A 2 11.26 -55.21 20.95
CA LYS A 2 9.90 -55.61 20.53
C LYS A 2 8.69 -54.83 21.11
N LYS A 3 7.69 -54.63 20.24
CA LYS A 3 6.21 -54.79 20.37
C LYS A 3 5.51 -54.45 21.70
N SER A 4 4.40 -53.70 21.62
CA SER A 4 3.04 -54.29 21.68
C SER A 4 1.92 -53.29 21.31
N ARG A 5 0.93 -53.78 20.54
CA ARG A 5 -0.39 -53.19 20.29
C ARG A 5 -1.36 -53.72 21.35
N HIS A 6 -2.26 -52.89 21.88
CA HIS A 6 -3.54 -53.38 22.41
C HIS A 6 -4.70 -52.44 22.08
N LEU A 7 -5.69 -53.02 21.39
CA LEU A 7 -7.08 -52.60 21.29
C LEU A 7 -7.70 -52.45 22.69
N LEU A 8 -8.49 -51.40 22.92
CA LEU A 8 -9.56 -51.42 23.92
C LEU A 8 -10.87 -50.96 23.26
N THR A 9 -11.79 -51.91 23.13
CA THR A 9 -13.21 -51.72 22.84
C THR A 9 -13.92 -51.17 24.08
N GLY A 10 -14.50 -49.97 23.99
CA GLY A 10 -15.36 -49.37 25.00
C GLY A 10 -16.82 -49.35 24.52
N LEU A 11 -17.60 -50.30 25.01
CA LEU A 11 -19.05 -50.42 24.82
C LEU A 11 -19.75 -49.43 25.77
N CYS A 12 -20.41 -48.39 25.25
CA CYS A 12 -21.20 -47.46 26.06
C CYS A 12 -22.65 -47.93 26.12
N VAL A 13 -23.11 -48.28 27.33
CA VAL A 13 -24.47 -48.68 27.66
C VAL A 13 -25.33 -47.41 27.79
N LEU A 14 -26.34 -47.29 26.93
CA LEU A 14 -27.40 -46.28 26.99
C LEU A 14 -28.38 -46.58 28.13
N LEU A 15 -28.59 -45.61 29.03
CA LEU A 15 -29.74 -45.51 29.92
C LEU A 15 -30.62 -44.35 29.44
N PHE A 16 -31.85 -44.67 29.01
CA PHE A 16 -32.89 -43.71 28.62
C PHE A 16 -33.77 -43.33 29.83
N ALA A 17 -34.10 -42.04 29.95
CA ALA A 17 -35.45 -41.48 29.75
C ALA A 17 -35.75 -40.30 30.70
N GLY A 18 -36.25 -39.17 30.14
CA GLY A 18 -36.95 -38.18 30.97
C GLY A 18 -37.26 -36.78 30.44
N CYS A 19 -37.49 -36.53 29.14
CA CYS A 19 -38.55 -35.59 28.69
C CYS A 19 -38.76 -35.70 27.18
N ALA A 20 -40.03 -35.81 26.76
CA ALA A 20 -40.43 -35.97 25.38
C ALA A 20 -40.51 -34.63 24.63
N GLY A 21 -39.85 -34.58 23.47
CA GLY A 21 -40.07 -33.63 22.39
C GLY A 21 -39.61 -34.29 21.11
N ASP A 22 -40.55 -34.80 20.32
CA ASP A 22 -40.28 -35.43 19.02
C ASP A 22 -39.63 -34.42 18.06
N GLY A 23 -38.45 -34.79 17.57
CA GLY A 23 -37.69 -34.05 16.57
C GLY A 23 -36.44 -34.84 16.22
N THR A 24 -36.58 -35.91 15.44
CA THR A 24 -35.43 -36.50 14.75
C THR A 24 -34.94 -35.46 13.74
N SER A 25 -33.98 -34.61 14.14
CA SER A 25 -33.19 -33.83 13.19
C SER A 25 -32.33 -34.83 12.41
N SER A 26 -32.87 -35.41 11.33
CA SER A 26 -32.01 -36.08 10.35
C SER A 26 -31.09 -35.02 9.80
N LEU A 27 -29.78 -35.14 10.04
CA LEU A 27 -28.81 -34.25 9.42
C LEU A 27 -29.05 -34.24 7.91
N SER A 28 -29.33 -33.07 7.35
CA SER A 28 -29.49 -32.91 5.89
C SER A 28 -28.16 -33.24 5.20
N PRO A 29 -28.17 -33.93 4.06
CA PRO A 29 -26.94 -34.20 3.30
C PRO A 29 -26.20 -32.91 2.99
N GLN A 30 -24.88 -32.90 3.23
CA GLN A 30 -23.98 -31.81 2.85
C GLN A 30 -22.82 -32.40 2.07
N ALA A 31 -22.80 -32.13 0.76
CA ALA A 31 -21.73 -32.57 -0.12
C ALA A 31 -20.48 -31.73 0.08
N ASN A 32 -19.33 -32.39 0.10
CA ASN A 32 -18.01 -31.80 0.05
C ASN A 32 -17.19 -32.61 -0.96
N ALA A 33 -16.84 -32.00 -2.09
CA ALA A 33 -16.15 -32.62 -3.21
C ALA A 33 -14.62 -32.65 -3.05
N GLY A 34 -14.09 -32.11 -1.95
CA GLY A 34 -12.66 -31.94 -1.72
C GLY A 34 -12.09 -30.71 -2.44
N GLU A 35 -10.79 -30.49 -2.28
CA GLU A 35 -10.09 -29.34 -2.87
C GLU A 35 -9.80 -29.52 -4.37
N ASP A 36 -9.74 -28.41 -5.08
CA ASP A 36 -9.31 -28.33 -6.48
C ASP A 36 -7.89 -28.90 -6.66
N GLN A 37 -7.64 -29.57 -7.79
CA GLN A 37 -6.39 -30.30 -8.02
C GLN A 37 -5.69 -29.84 -9.29
N ASN A 38 -4.36 -29.71 -9.22
CA ASN A 38 -3.50 -29.55 -10.39
C ASN A 38 -2.72 -30.86 -10.58
N VAL A 39 -2.83 -31.47 -11.75
CA VAL A 39 -2.19 -32.75 -12.06
C VAL A 39 -1.55 -32.72 -13.44
N LEU A 40 -0.61 -33.63 -13.69
CA LEU A 40 -0.14 -33.85 -15.04
C LEU A 40 -1.11 -34.71 -15.84
N ILE A 41 -1.18 -34.45 -17.15
CA ILE A 41 -1.91 -35.30 -18.08
C ILE A 41 -1.41 -36.74 -17.94
N GLY A 42 -2.35 -37.69 -17.81
CA GLY A 42 -2.09 -39.11 -17.61
C GLY A 42 -1.94 -39.56 -16.15
N GLU A 43 -1.89 -38.64 -15.17
CA GLU A 43 -1.89 -39.01 -13.75
C GLU A 43 -3.28 -39.45 -13.27
N THR A 44 -3.33 -40.42 -12.36
CA THR A 44 -4.60 -40.84 -11.76
C THR A 44 -5.00 -39.85 -10.67
N VAL A 45 -6.14 -39.19 -10.87
CA VAL A 45 -6.74 -38.25 -9.91
C VAL A 45 -7.62 -39.03 -8.95
N THR A 46 -7.51 -38.73 -7.66
CA THR A 46 -8.42 -39.23 -6.62
C THR A 46 -9.30 -38.10 -6.13
N LEU A 47 -10.61 -38.28 -6.24
CA LEU A 47 -11.64 -37.36 -5.78
C LEU A 47 -12.08 -37.80 -4.39
N ASP A 48 -12.02 -36.89 -3.42
CA ASP A 48 -12.24 -37.21 -2.01
C ASP A 48 -13.51 -36.56 -1.45
N GLY A 49 -14.57 -37.36 -1.36
CA GLY A 49 -15.84 -36.98 -0.75
C GLY A 49 -15.93 -37.26 0.75
N LEU A 50 -14.87 -37.72 1.41
CA LEU A 50 -14.91 -38.17 2.82
C LEU A 50 -15.27 -37.06 3.81
N GLY A 51 -15.11 -35.78 3.44
CA GLY A 51 -15.54 -34.63 4.24
C GLY A 51 -17.06 -34.36 4.24
N SER A 52 -17.85 -35.17 3.51
CA SER A 52 -19.30 -34.99 3.39
C SER A 52 -20.07 -35.44 4.65
N VAL A 53 -21.15 -34.72 5.00
CA VAL A 53 -22.02 -35.03 6.14
C VAL A 53 -23.32 -35.69 5.67
N ALA A 54 -23.81 -36.68 6.44
CA ALA A 54 -25.03 -37.44 6.12
C ALA A 54 -25.02 -38.00 4.68
N ALA A 55 -23.85 -38.49 4.25
CA ALA A 55 -23.62 -38.95 2.90
C ALA A 55 -24.46 -40.19 2.56
N SER A 56 -25.44 -39.99 1.68
CA SER A 56 -26.27 -41.04 1.08
C SER A 56 -26.44 -40.74 -0.40
N ASN A 57 -26.73 -41.76 -1.22
CA ASN A 57 -26.94 -41.59 -2.67
C ASN A 57 -25.77 -40.87 -3.38
N VAL A 58 -24.53 -41.23 -3.04
CA VAL A 58 -23.31 -40.61 -3.56
C VAL A 58 -23.21 -40.80 -5.07
N ARG A 59 -22.99 -39.70 -5.80
CA ARG A 59 -22.75 -39.72 -7.25
C ARG A 59 -21.75 -38.65 -7.67
N TRP A 60 -20.73 -39.07 -8.40
CA TRP A 60 -19.80 -38.21 -9.11
C TRP A 60 -20.18 -38.13 -10.59
N ALA A 61 -20.05 -36.95 -11.18
CA ALA A 61 -20.24 -36.73 -12.61
C ALA A 61 -19.26 -35.70 -13.14
N ILE A 62 -18.65 -35.97 -14.30
CA ILE A 62 -17.88 -34.96 -15.04
C ILE A 62 -18.90 -34.01 -15.68
N GLN A 63 -18.96 -32.78 -15.19
CA GLN A 63 -19.86 -31.74 -15.68
C GLN A 63 -19.32 -31.09 -16.95
N SER A 64 -18.00 -30.87 -17.02
CA SER A 64 -17.31 -30.42 -18.23
C SER A 64 -15.90 -30.99 -18.30
N LYS A 65 -15.37 -31.12 -19.52
CA LYS A 65 -13.99 -31.55 -19.80
C LYS A 65 -13.49 -30.90 -21.10
N PRO A 66 -12.17 -30.80 -21.32
CA PRO A 66 -11.60 -30.21 -22.51
C PRO A 66 -12.04 -30.91 -23.81
N THR A 67 -12.14 -30.14 -24.90
CA THR A 67 -12.48 -30.67 -26.23
C THR A 67 -11.49 -31.76 -26.64
N GLY A 68 -12.01 -32.90 -27.10
CA GLY A 68 -11.19 -34.07 -27.49
C GLY A 68 -10.85 -35.01 -26.34
N SER A 69 -11.20 -34.68 -25.08
CA SER A 69 -10.99 -35.58 -23.94
C SER A 69 -11.93 -36.79 -23.95
N SER A 70 -11.39 -37.97 -23.72
CA SER A 70 -12.09 -39.24 -23.53
C SER A 70 -12.21 -39.68 -22.07
N ALA A 71 -11.73 -38.85 -21.13
CA ALA A 71 -11.73 -39.14 -19.69
C ALA A 71 -13.11 -39.57 -19.15
N SER A 72 -13.09 -40.55 -18.24
CA SER A 72 -14.27 -41.12 -17.57
C SER A 72 -13.96 -41.44 -16.10
N LEU A 73 -14.98 -41.40 -15.26
CA LEU A 73 -14.87 -41.70 -13.83
C LEU A 73 -14.90 -43.21 -13.57
N ALA A 74 -14.01 -43.66 -12.70
CA ALA A 74 -14.07 -44.95 -12.05
C ALA A 74 -14.63 -44.78 -10.63
N GLN A 75 -15.45 -45.73 -10.18
CA GLN A 75 -16.06 -45.74 -8.83
C GLN A 75 -16.95 -44.51 -8.54
N ALA A 76 -17.69 -44.03 -9.54
CA ALA A 76 -18.51 -42.81 -9.46
C ALA A 76 -19.62 -42.81 -8.39
N THR A 77 -19.91 -43.93 -7.72
CA THR A 77 -20.90 -44.01 -6.62
C THR A 77 -20.26 -44.21 -5.24
N SER A 78 -18.93 -44.14 -5.17
CA SER A 78 -18.16 -44.20 -3.92
C SER A 78 -17.85 -42.78 -3.42
N LEU A 79 -17.64 -42.63 -2.11
CA LEU A 79 -17.14 -41.36 -1.55
C LEU A 79 -15.74 -41.02 -2.08
N GLN A 80 -14.95 -42.03 -2.44
CA GLN A 80 -13.70 -41.84 -3.18
C GLN A 80 -13.87 -42.36 -4.60
N SER A 81 -13.70 -41.48 -5.59
CA SER A 81 -13.79 -41.78 -7.03
C SER A 81 -12.48 -41.44 -7.70
N THR A 82 -12.16 -42.03 -8.85
CA THR A 82 -10.93 -41.69 -9.59
C THR A 82 -11.19 -41.44 -11.07
N PHE A 83 -10.29 -40.73 -11.74
CA PHE A 83 -10.24 -40.64 -13.21
C PHE A 83 -8.83 -40.28 -13.68
N VAL A 84 -8.60 -40.34 -14.98
CA VAL A 84 -7.33 -39.93 -15.60
C VAL A 84 -7.63 -38.85 -16.64
N PRO A 85 -7.12 -37.62 -16.48
CA PRO A 85 -7.23 -36.60 -17.52
C PRO A 85 -6.26 -36.93 -18.66
N ASP A 86 -6.74 -36.83 -19.89
CA ASP A 86 -6.03 -37.23 -21.11
C ASP A 86 -5.71 -36.06 -22.04
N VAL A 87 -6.30 -34.88 -21.78
CA VAL A 87 -6.07 -33.64 -22.52
C VAL A 87 -5.83 -32.49 -21.53
N SER A 88 -4.95 -31.55 -21.90
CA SER A 88 -4.69 -30.32 -21.15
C SER A 88 -5.96 -29.49 -20.98
N GLY A 89 -6.14 -28.88 -19.81
CA GLY A 89 -7.27 -28.02 -19.49
C GLY A 89 -8.04 -28.46 -18.25
N THR A 90 -9.15 -27.77 -17.98
CA THR A 90 -9.93 -27.93 -16.75
C THR A 90 -11.07 -28.94 -16.92
N TYR A 91 -11.19 -29.83 -15.94
CA TYR A 91 -12.28 -30.80 -15.76
C TYR A 91 -13.08 -30.38 -14.53
N VAL A 92 -14.37 -30.09 -14.68
CA VAL A 92 -15.24 -29.78 -13.55
C VAL A 92 -16.02 -31.02 -13.17
N ILE A 93 -15.86 -31.48 -11.93
CA ILE A 93 -16.46 -32.73 -11.45
C ILE A 93 -17.38 -32.44 -10.28
N LYS A 94 -18.62 -32.92 -10.38
CA LYS A 94 -19.67 -32.66 -9.41
C LYS A 94 -19.89 -33.89 -8.52
N LEU A 95 -19.83 -33.70 -7.21
CA LEU A 95 -20.36 -34.63 -6.21
C LEU A 95 -21.81 -34.28 -5.90
N SER A 96 -22.69 -35.28 -5.84
CA SER A 96 -24.09 -35.13 -5.43
C SER A 96 -24.46 -36.17 -4.37
N LEU A 97 -25.17 -35.73 -3.34
CA LEU A 97 -25.68 -36.55 -2.23
C LEU A 97 -27.20 -36.42 -2.11
N GLY A 98 -27.83 -37.30 -1.35
CA GLY A 98 -29.26 -37.20 -1.00
C GLY A 98 -30.18 -37.24 -2.22
N ALA A 99 -29.79 -37.97 -3.27
CA ALA A 99 -30.46 -37.98 -4.58
C ALA A 99 -30.49 -36.61 -5.28
N GLY A 100 -29.46 -35.79 -5.03
CA GLY A 100 -29.28 -34.45 -5.62
C GLY A 100 -29.75 -33.30 -4.74
N SER A 101 -30.16 -33.56 -3.49
CA SER A 101 -30.55 -32.53 -2.53
C SER A 101 -29.38 -31.66 -2.05
N SER A 102 -28.15 -32.15 -2.18
CA SER A 102 -26.92 -31.41 -1.91
C SER A 102 -25.87 -31.78 -2.95
N SER A 103 -25.08 -30.81 -3.38
CA SER A 103 -24.01 -31.03 -4.33
C SER A 103 -22.88 -30.04 -4.13
N ASP A 104 -21.69 -30.47 -4.51
CA ASP A 104 -20.48 -29.68 -4.50
C ASP A 104 -19.65 -30.00 -5.76
N THR A 105 -18.72 -29.13 -6.13
CA THR A 105 -17.90 -29.29 -7.33
C THR A 105 -16.43 -29.12 -7.02
N VAL A 106 -15.61 -29.96 -7.66
CA VAL A 106 -14.15 -29.85 -7.65
C VAL A 106 -13.64 -29.64 -9.08
N SER A 107 -12.72 -28.71 -9.25
CA SER A 107 -12.04 -28.42 -10.51
C SER A 107 -10.69 -29.12 -10.54
N VAL A 108 -10.42 -29.85 -11.61
CA VAL A 108 -9.13 -30.50 -11.85
C VAL A 108 -8.51 -29.92 -13.10
N THR A 109 -7.37 -29.26 -12.97
CA THR A 109 -6.63 -28.67 -14.09
C THR A 109 -5.48 -29.58 -14.47
N ALA A 110 -5.56 -30.17 -15.66
CA ALA A 110 -4.51 -31.01 -16.22
C ALA A 110 -3.52 -30.16 -17.02
N LYS A 111 -2.23 -30.27 -16.68
CA LYS A 111 -1.12 -29.57 -17.37
C LYS A 111 -0.12 -30.58 -17.93
N SER A 112 0.70 -30.16 -18.90
CA SER A 112 1.79 -30.95 -19.47
C SER A 112 3.12 -30.79 -18.71
N VAL A 113 3.23 -29.74 -17.89
CA VAL A 113 4.40 -29.41 -17.08
C VAL A 113 3.96 -28.90 -15.70
N ALA A 114 4.75 -29.22 -14.68
CA ALA A 114 4.54 -28.79 -13.31
C ALA A 114 5.89 -28.36 -12.69
N ALA A 115 6.03 -27.06 -12.43
CA ALA A 115 7.15 -26.50 -11.69
C ALA A 115 7.02 -26.84 -10.20
N VAL A 116 8.11 -27.27 -9.58
CA VAL A 116 8.17 -27.55 -8.13
C VAL A 116 9.48 -27.05 -7.56
N ILE A 117 9.38 -26.17 -6.57
CA ILE A 117 10.51 -25.66 -5.81
C ILE A 117 10.62 -26.40 -4.48
N LYS A 118 11.86 -26.72 -4.08
CA LYS A 118 12.19 -27.18 -2.73
C LYS A 118 13.42 -26.45 -2.22
N ALA A 119 13.52 -26.26 -0.91
CA ALA A 119 14.81 -25.94 -0.29
C ALA A 119 15.76 -27.15 -0.45
N ASP A 120 16.99 -26.90 -0.89
CA ASP A 120 18.01 -27.96 -1.00
C ASP A 120 18.41 -28.44 0.40
N ALA A 121 18.40 -29.76 0.61
CA ALA A 121 18.71 -30.37 1.90
C ALA A 121 20.15 -30.12 2.38
N THR A 122 21.04 -29.69 1.50
CA THR A 122 22.43 -29.33 1.82
C THR A 122 22.64 -27.82 2.00
N SER A 123 21.59 -27.02 1.85
CA SER A 123 21.65 -25.56 1.99
C SER A 123 21.60 -25.10 3.44
N SER A 124 21.97 -23.83 3.68
CA SER A 124 21.81 -23.13 4.95
C SER A 124 20.38 -22.64 5.22
N ILE A 125 19.41 -22.98 4.36
CA ILE A 125 18.00 -22.70 4.59
C ILE A 125 17.52 -23.58 5.73
N ARG A 126 17.10 -22.96 6.83
CA ARG A 126 16.52 -23.64 7.99
C ARG A 126 15.00 -23.63 7.87
N THR A 127 14.37 -24.49 8.65
CA THR A 127 12.92 -24.44 8.86
C THR A 127 12.61 -24.04 10.29
N ARG A 128 11.50 -23.33 10.48
CA ARG A 128 10.91 -23.09 11.80
C ARG A 128 9.40 -23.31 11.70
N GLU A 129 8.83 -23.88 12.74
CA GLU A 129 7.37 -24.03 12.84
C GLU A 129 6.77 -22.77 13.47
N ARG A 130 5.76 -22.21 12.82
CA ARG A 130 5.04 -21.03 13.31
C ARG A 130 3.55 -21.24 13.09
N PHE A 131 2.78 -21.36 14.17
CA PHE A 131 1.33 -21.59 14.10
C PHE A 131 0.92 -22.77 13.20
N ASN A 132 1.62 -23.90 13.34
CA ASN A 132 1.46 -25.12 12.53
C ASN A 132 1.75 -24.93 11.03
N THR A 133 2.49 -23.89 10.64
CA THR A 133 3.05 -23.74 9.31
C THR A 133 4.58 -23.80 9.35
N THR A 134 5.16 -24.54 8.41
CA THR A 134 6.60 -24.59 8.22
C THR A 134 7.05 -23.36 7.42
N GLU A 135 7.90 -22.54 8.03
CA GLU A 135 8.55 -21.41 7.37
C GLU A 135 10.00 -21.76 7.01
N TYR A 136 10.49 -21.22 5.90
CA TYR A 136 11.87 -21.35 5.47
C TYR A 136 12.62 -20.05 5.76
N VAL A 137 13.78 -20.17 6.41
CA VAL A 137 14.54 -19.00 6.91
C VAL A 137 16.02 -19.08 6.55
N VAL A 138 16.61 -17.92 6.31
CA VAL A 138 18.06 -17.70 6.17
C VAL A 138 18.51 -16.62 7.13
N GLY A 139 19.78 -16.62 7.53
CA GLY A 139 20.32 -15.56 8.39
C GLY A 139 20.64 -14.26 7.62
N LEU A 140 20.80 -13.18 8.38
CA LEU A 140 21.35 -11.90 7.92
C LEU A 140 22.80 -12.03 7.41
N GLU A 141 23.32 -10.92 6.85
CA GLU A 141 24.73 -10.73 6.50
C GLU A 141 25.27 -11.69 5.44
N GLN A 142 24.59 -11.76 4.29
CA GLN A 142 24.97 -12.57 3.14
C GLN A 142 24.96 -14.08 3.38
N SER A 143 24.36 -14.53 4.49
CA SER A 143 24.01 -15.94 4.61
C SER A 143 22.95 -16.28 3.54
N GLY A 144 23.18 -17.39 2.85
CA GLY A 144 22.45 -17.71 1.63
C GLY A 144 21.61 -18.96 1.73
N GLY A 145 21.06 -19.35 0.58
CA GLY A 145 20.31 -20.58 0.44
C GLY A 145 20.40 -21.11 -0.97
N THR A 146 20.06 -22.39 -1.13
CA THR A 146 19.90 -23.01 -2.45
C THR A 146 18.49 -23.54 -2.57
N LEU A 147 17.77 -23.07 -3.59
CA LEU A 147 16.48 -23.60 -4.01
C LEU A 147 16.69 -24.57 -5.17
N SER A 148 15.95 -25.67 -5.21
CA SER A 148 16.05 -26.71 -6.21
C SER A 148 14.73 -26.86 -6.97
N GLY A 149 14.81 -26.71 -8.29
CA GLY A 149 13.74 -26.99 -9.26
C GLY A 149 13.78 -28.42 -9.79
N SER A 150 14.76 -29.24 -9.37
CA SER A 150 14.98 -30.61 -9.85
C SER A 150 13.80 -31.56 -9.61
N SER A 151 12.92 -31.20 -8.67
CA SER A 151 11.67 -31.92 -8.42
C SER A 151 10.56 -31.54 -9.38
N SER A 152 10.77 -30.70 -10.39
CA SER A 152 9.77 -30.37 -11.41
C SER A 152 9.55 -31.53 -12.37
N ARG A 153 8.37 -31.60 -12.99
CA ARG A 153 7.94 -32.76 -13.80
C ARG A 153 7.24 -32.34 -15.08
N VAL A 154 7.21 -33.25 -16.04
CA VAL A 154 6.50 -33.12 -17.32
C VAL A 154 5.74 -34.41 -17.61
N THR A 155 4.72 -34.33 -18.46
CA THR A 155 3.96 -35.50 -18.93
C THR A 155 4.89 -36.53 -19.59
N SER A 156 4.54 -37.80 -19.45
CA SER A 156 5.27 -38.93 -20.02
C SER A 156 5.59 -38.71 -21.51
N GLY A 157 6.86 -38.86 -21.88
CA GLY A 157 7.36 -38.67 -23.24
C GLY A 157 7.95 -37.28 -23.53
N GLN A 158 7.90 -36.35 -22.57
CA GLN A 158 8.54 -35.04 -22.67
C GLN A 158 9.79 -34.94 -21.78
N THR A 159 10.60 -33.90 -22.00
CA THR A 159 11.71 -33.51 -21.11
C THR A 159 11.57 -32.04 -20.69
N ILE A 160 12.23 -31.65 -19.60
CA ILE A 160 12.36 -30.23 -19.24
C ILE A 160 13.38 -29.59 -20.20
N ALA A 161 13.00 -28.52 -20.86
CA ALA A 161 13.83 -27.76 -21.79
C ALA A 161 14.64 -26.66 -21.08
N SER A 162 14.02 -25.93 -20.14
CA SER A 162 14.67 -24.83 -19.42
C SER A 162 14.06 -24.56 -18.05
N TYR A 163 14.87 -23.90 -17.21
CA TYR A 163 14.47 -23.31 -15.93
C TYR A 163 14.70 -21.80 -16.01
N ALA A 164 13.84 -21.01 -15.38
CA ALA A 164 14.02 -19.57 -15.20
C ALA A 164 13.57 -19.18 -13.80
N TRP A 165 14.51 -18.62 -13.03
CA TRP A 165 14.28 -18.14 -11.67
C TRP A 165 14.19 -16.62 -11.65
N GLU A 166 13.29 -16.12 -10.82
CA GLU A 166 13.14 -14.69 -10.59
C GLU A 166 12.83 -14.43 -9.12
N GLN A 167 13.31 -13.30 -8.59
CA GLN A 167 12.83 -12.77 -7.33
C GLN A 167 11.78 -11.70 -7.64
N VAL A 168 10.51 -11.98 -7.31
CA VAL A 168 9.38 -11.11 -7.67
C VAL A 168 9.04 -10.10 -6.58
N SER A 169 9.54 -10.30 -5.35
CA SER A 169 9.27 -9.39 -4.24
C SER A 169 10.25 -9.53 -3.08
N GLY A 170 10.29 -8.47 -2.25
CA GLY A 170 11.03 -8.41 -1.01
C GLY A 170 12.47 -7.92 -1.14
N PRO A 171 13.27 -8.06 -0.07
CA PRO A 171 14.69 -7.71 0.01
C PRO A 171 15.52 -8.25 -1.18
N SER A 172 16.15 -7.42 -1.99
CA SER A 172 16.93 -7.89 -3.15
C SER A 172 18.06 -8.84 -2.74
N ALA A 173 17.96 -10.10 -3.16
CA ALA A 173 18.98 -11.13 -2.94
C ALA A 173 20.03 -11.09 -4.05
N THR A 174 21.28 -11.46 -3.73
CA THR A 174 22.33 -11.61 -4.75
C THR A 174 22.37 -13.04 -5.24
N THR A 175 22.15 -13.27 -6.53
CA THR A 175 22.29 -14.62 -7.14
C THR A 175 23.76 -14.93 -7.44
N THR A 176 24.18 -16.17 -7.20
CA THR A 176 25.61 -16.56 -7.29
C THR A 176 25.90 -17.59 -8.37
N ASN A 177 24.89 -18.36 -8.81
CA ASN A 177 25.03 -19.37 -9.85
C ASN A 177 24.19 -19.06 -11.11
N GLY A 178 23.64 -17.86 -11.24
CA GLY A 178 22.75 -17.47 -12.35
C GLY A 178 21.32 -17.99 -12.20
N THR A 179 20.41 -17.50 -13.05
CA THR A 179 18.95 -17.69 -12.92
C THR A 179 18.36 -18.76 -13.85
N THR A 180 19.16 -19.45 -14.66
CA THR A 180 18.66 -20.42 -15.66
C THR A 180 18.95 -21.89 -15.33
N ASN A 181 19.55 -22.13 -14.18
CA ASN A 181 19.93 -23.48 -13.73
C ASN A 181 18.75 -24.21 -13.06
N SER A 182 18.85 -25.53 -12.94
CA SER A 182 17.88 -26.35 -12.18
C SER A 182 17.89 -26.06 -10.67
N SER A 183 18.84 -25.26 -10.20
CA SER A 183 18.91 -24.74 -8.84
C SER A 183 19.31 -23.26 -8.84
N LEU A 184 18.84 -22.53 -7.84
CA LEU A 184 19.18 -21.13 -7.59
C LEU A 184 19.91 -21.03 -6.26
N THR A 185 21.12 -20.50 -6.27
CA THR A 185 21.87 -20.15 -5.05
C THR A 185 21.91 -18.64 -4.91
N PHE A 186 21.47 -18.15 -3.76
CA PHE A 186 21.35 -16.73 -3.45
C PHE A 186 21.95 -16.40 -2.09
N THR A 187 22.30 -15.14 -1.86
CA THR A 187 22.65 -14.59 -0.55
C THR A 187 21.65 -13.50 -0.15
N ALA A 188 21.24 -13.50 1.12
CA ALA A 188 20.36 -12.48 1.66
C ALA A 188 21.10 -11.13 1.79
N PRO A 189 20.40 -9.99 1.59
CA PRO A 189 20.98 -8.68 1.85
C PRO A 189 21.26 -8.45 3.35
N SER A 190 22.10 -7.46 3.67
CA SER A 190 22.23 -6.93 5.03
C SER A 190 20.95 -6.19 5.45
N LEU A 191 20.75 -5.99 6.76
CA LEU A 191 19.55 -5.34 7.30
C LEU A 191 19.25 -4.00 6.63
N VAL A 192 20.26 -3.15 6.44
CA VAL A 192 20.15 -1.82 5.80
C VAL A 192 19.52 -1.83 4.41
N ASN A 193 19.74 -2.90 3.64
CA ASN A 193 19.38 -2.97 2.23
C ASN A 193 17.91 -3.35 2.02
N PHE A 194 17.20 -3.67 3.09
CA PHE A 194 15.76 -3.96 3.01
C PHE A 194 14.89 -3.21 4.02
N LEU A 195 15.48 -2.39 4.87
CA LEU A 195 14.71 -1.40 5.61
C LEU A 195 14.14 -0.35 4.64
N ASN A 196 12.91 0.07 4.92
CA ASN A 196 12.22 1.11 4.18
C ASN A 196 13.07 2.39 4.08
N ASP A 197 13.29 2.89 2.86
CA ASP A 197 14.07 4.08 2.55
C ASP A 197 13.73 5.25 3.47
N VAL A 198 12.44 5.48 3.74
CA VAL A 198 11.92 6.60 4.52
C VAL A 198 12.24 6.47 6.01
N ASP A 199 12.36 5.26 6.53
CA ASP A 199 12.73 5.02 7.93
C ASP A 199 14.23 5.16 8.16
N ARG A 200 15.06 4.91 7.13
CA ARG A 200 16.53 5.13 7.17
C ARG A 200 16.93 6.60 7.31
N PHE A 201 16.01 7.54 7.05
CA PHE A 201 16.24 8.98 7.20
C PHE A 201 15.72 9.54 8.54
N LYS A 202 15.04 8.72 9.36
CA LYS A 202 14.44 9.16 10.63
C LYS A 202 15.35 8.88 11.82
N TRP A 203 15.18 9.69 12.87
CA TRP A 203 15.96 9.60 14.11
C TRP A 203 15.14 8.85 15.15
N GLN A 204 15.09 7.53 15.05
CA GLN A 204 14.14 6.77 15.84
C GLN A 204 14.57 5.31 16.03
N LEU A 205 13.80 4.64 16.89
CA LEU A 205 13.74 3.20 16.90
C LEU A 205 13.17 2.76 15.54
N LEU A 206 13.81 1.79 14.92
CA LEU A 206 13.38 1.34 13.60
C LEU A 206 12.13 0.49 13.72
N PRO A 207 11.09 0.78 12.92
CA PRO A 207 10.12 -0.24 12.64
C PRO A 207 10.81 -1.35 11.85
N VAL A 208 10.51 -2.60 12.19
CA VAL A 208 10.87 -3.73 11.34
C VAL A 208 9.69 -4.66 11.37
N SER A 209 9.06 -4.86 10.22
CA SER A 209 7.94 -5.77 10.07
C SER A 209 8.43 -7.15 9.64
N ARG A 210 7.63 -8.18 9.88
CA ARG A 210 7.91 -9.52 9.33
C ARG A 210 7.94 -9.46 7.79
N GLU A 211 7.11 -8.62 7.21
CA GLU A 211 6.99 -8.53 5.75
C GLU A 211 8.19 -7.86 5.10
N ASP A 212 8.93 -7.02 5.83
CA ASP A 212 10.24 -6.50 5.41
C ASP A 212 11.26 -7.62 5.21
N THR A 213 11.13 -8.74 5.93
CA THR A 213 12.10 -9.85 5.85
C THR A 213 11.76 -10.89 4.78
N LYS A 214 10.61 -10.74 4.11
CA LYS A 214 10.03 -11.77 3.23
C LYS A 214 10.54 -11.64 1.80
N MET A 215 11.34 -12.61 1.36
CA MET A 215 11.74 -12.77 -0.05
C MET A 215 10.82 -13.77 -0.75
N VAL A 216 10.41 -13.44 -1.97
CA VAL A 216 9.57 -14.31 -2.80
C VAL A 216 10.29 -14.64 -4.10
N PHE A 217 10.51 -15.93 -4.34
CA PHE A 217 11.13 -16.45 -5.55
C PHE A 217 10.11 -17.21 -6.38
N THR A 218 10.19 -17.08 -7.70
CA THR A 218 9.43 -17.88 -8.66
C THR A 218 10.38 -18.76 -9.47
N LEU A 219 9.87 -19.92 -9.90
CA LEU A 219 10.50 -20.79 -10.87
C LEU A 219 9.52 -21.05 -12.00
N THR A 220 9.91 -20.66 -13.21
CA THR A 220 9.25 -21.04 -14.46
C THR A 220 10.00 -22.20 -15.09
N VAL A 221 9.29 -23.29 -15.39
CA VAL A 221 9.81 -24.47 -16.08
C VAL A 221 9.16 -24.59 -17.44
N THR A 222 9.97 -24.71 -18.48
CA THR A 222 9.52 -24.94 -19.85
C THR A 222 9.83 -26.37 -20.25
N SER A 223 8.85 -27.05 -20.83
CA SER A 223 8.99 -28.40 -21.35
C SER A 223 9.47 -28.41 -22.80
N SER A 224 9.85 -29.59 -23.31
CA SER A 224 10.40 -29.77 -24.67
C SER A 224 9.43 -29.43 -25.80
N ASN A 225 8.12 -29.33 -25.53
CA ASN A 225 7.11 -28.90 -26.49
C ASN A 225 6.77 -27.40 -26.38
N GLY A 226 7.42 -26.66 -25.47
CA GLY A 226 7.21 -25.23 -25.25
C GLY A 226 6.20 -24.89 -24.16
N ASP A 227 5.50 -25.86 -23.55
CA ASP A 227 4.56 -25.56 -22.47
C ASP A 227 5.30 -25.14 -21.19
N THR A 228 4.73 -24.20 -20.43
CA THR A 228 5.33 -23.63 -19.21
C THR A 228 4.48 -23.86 -17.95
N SER A 229 5.14 -23.91 -16.80
CA SER A 229 4.51 -23.86 -15.47
C SER A 229 5.35 -23.00 -14.54
N THR A 230 4.69 -22.27 -13.65
CA THR A 230 5.33 -21.43 -12.62
C THR A 230 4.98 -21.93 -11.22
N SER A 231 5.89 -21.75 -10.26
CA SER A 231 5.68 -22.01 -8.82
C SER A 231 6.39 -20.93 -8.02
N SER A 232 5.85 -20.55 -6.85
CA SER A 232 6.52 -19.64 -5.91
C SER A 232 7.08 -20.35 -4.68
N PHE A 233 8.07 -19.72 -4.05
CA PHE A 233 8.69 -20.15 -2.80
C PHE A 233 9.06 -18.93 -1.95
N ILE A 234 8.71 -18.97 -0.67
CA ILE A 234 8.94 -17.86 0.27
C ILE A 234 10.12 -18.21 1.18
N VAL A 235 11.02 -17.25 1.38
CA VAL A 235 12.11 -17.33 2.35
C VAL A 235 12.10 -16.07 3.22
N TYR A 236 12.20 -16.24 4.54
CA TYR A 236 12.31 -15.12 5.49
C TYR A 236 13.77 -14.93 5.95
N ILE A 237 14.13 -13.69 6.30
CA ILE A 237 15.44 -13.35 6.86
C ILE A 237 15.36 -13.31 8.40
N ASP A 238 16.32 -13.92 9.09
CA ASP A 238 16.45 -13.94 10.55
C ASP A 238 17.79 -13.37 11.05
N ALA A 239 17.85 -12.97 12.33
CA ALA A 239 19.04 -12.46 12.98
C ALA A 239 19.64 -13.51 13.92
N ASN A 240 20.58 -14.31 13.41
CA ASN A 240 21.26 -15.38 14.15
C ASN A 240 20.27 -16.37 14.76
N GLU A 241 19.43 -17.01 13.92
CA GLU A 241 18.42 -18.00 14.33
C GLU A 241 17.30 -17.45 15.20
N THR A 242 17.34 -16.16 15.52
CA THR A 242 16.26 -15.44 16.17
C THR A 242 15.49 -14.69 15.11
N GLU A 243 14.16 -14.80 15.13
CA GLU A 243 13.33 -13.94 14.32
C GLU A 243 13.71 -12.48 14.52
N ILE A 244 13.73 -11.73 13.42
CA ILE A 244 13.81 -10.28 13.51
C ILE A 244 12.52 -9.82 14.19
N ALA A 245 12.62 -9.46 15.46
CA ALA A 245 11.46 -9.11 16.27
C ALA A 245 10.73 -7.93 15.62
N THR A 246 9.41 -8.04 15.50
CA THR A 246 8.60 -6.97 14.94
C THR A 246 8.64 -5.76 15.85
N SER A 247 9.30 -4.70 15.41
CA SER A 247 9.38 -3.43 16.15
C SER A 247 8.38 -2.44 15.57
N SER A 248 7.65 -1.74 16.43
CA SER A 248 6.71 -0.68 16.02
C SER A 248 7.44 0.62 15.62
N GLY A 249 8.73 0.73 16.00
CA GLY A 249 9.49 1.98 15.93
C GLY A 249 9.02 3.06 16.91
N LEU A 250 8.15 2.74 17.87
CA LEU A 250 7.73 3.66 18.93
C LEU A 250 8.82 3.76 20.01
N PRO A 251 8.97 4.92 20.66
CA PRO A 251 9.88 5.07 21.79
C PRO A 251 9.34 4.49 23.10
N SER A 252 8.08 4.03 23.14
CA SER A 252 7.60 3.14 24.22
C SER A 252 7.72 1.70 23.72
N VAL A 253 8.55 0.91 24.39
CA VAL A 253 8.95 -0.43 23.97
C VAL A 253 8.62 -1.44 25.06
N SER A 254 8.20 -2.62 24.64
CA SER A 254 8.03 -3.78 25.50
C SER A 254 9.35 -4.18 26.17
N LEU A 255 9.26 -4.48 27.47
CA LEU A 255 10.36 -5.06 28.21
C LEU A 255 10.81 -6.39 27.56
N ASN A 256 12.10 -6.69 27.58
CA ASN A 256 12.67 -7.92 27.03
C ASN A 256 12.42 -8.17 25.53
N THR A 257 11.97 -7.15 24.79
CA THR A 257 11.84 -7.22 23.32
C THR A 257 13.03 -6.51 22.65
N LYS A 258 13.57 -7.10 21.57
CA LYS A 258 14.72 -6.55 20.84
C LYS A 258 14.35 -5.23 20.14
N VAL A 259 15.21 -4.23 20.27
CA VAL A 259 15.09 -2.90 19.66
C VAL A 259 16.20 -2.69 18.64
N TYR A 260 15.82 -2.15 17.48
CA TYR A 260 16.74 -1.74 16.42
C TYR A 260 16.83 -0.21 16.34
N LEU A 261 18.03 0.32 16.12
CA LEU A 261 18.29 1.76 16.09
C LEU A 261 18.79 2.22 14.72
N SER A 262 18.42 3.45 14.35
CA SER A 262 18.93 4.14 13.16
C SER A 262 19.30 5.58 13.47
N GLY A 263 20.39 6.04 12.84
CA GLY A 263 20.89 7.40 12.95
C GLY A 263 20.43 8.31 11.79
N PRO A 264 20.69 9.62 11.89
CA PRO A 264 20.39 10.60 10.83
C PRO A 264 21.15 10.33 9.52
N ASN A 265 20.52 10.61 8.38
CA ASN A 265 21.18 10.81 7.07
C ASN A 265 22.06 9.65 6.55
N LEU A 266 21.60 8.41 6.70
CA LEU A 266 22.35 7.22 6.24
C LEU A 266 22.45 7.08 4.71
N LYS A 267 21.65 7.81 3.94
CA LYS A 267 21.68 7.79 2.47
C LYS A 267 21.68 9.20 1.87
N ALA A 268 22.57 10.09 2.32
CA ALA A 268 22.97 11.20 1.46
C ALA A 268 23.66 10.59 0.20
N PRO A 269 23.32 10.97 -1.05
CA PRO A 269 23.57 10.14 -2.23
C PRO A 269 25.03 9.89 -2.65
N SER A 270 26.05 10.19 -1.83
CA SER A 270 27.45 10.09 -2.29
C SER A 270 28.50 9.60 -1.28
N THR A 271 28.19 9.35 0.00
CA THR A 271 29.15 8.72 0.94
C THR A 271 28.45 7.96 2.05
N ALA A 272 28.60 6.63 2.07
CA ALA A 272 28.15 5.79 3.20
C ALA A 272 28.92 6.18 4.48
N ILE A 273 28.20 6.43 5.57
CA ILE A 273 28.80 6.69 6.88
C ILE A 273 29.18 5.34 7.49
N THR A 274 30.48 5.07 7.61
CA THR A 274 30.98 3.76 8.08
C THR A 274 31.55 3.77 9.50
N ASP A 275 31.47 4.90 10.20
CA ASP A 275 32.18 5.15 11.46
C ASP A 275 31.24 5.53 12.61
N TRP A 276 30.20 4.72 12.79
CA TRP A 276 29.22 4.90 13.84
C TRP A 276 29.81 4.67 15.23
N THR A 277 29.35 5.45 16.20
CA THR A 277 29.54 5.17 17.62
C THR A 277 28.21 5.39 18.33
N TRP A 278 27.64 4.30 18.82
CA TRP A 278 26.44 4.28 19.63
C TRP A 278 26.82 4.02 21.08
N THR A 279 26.11 4.65 22.03
CA THR A 279 26.33 4.47 23.47
C THR A 279 25.01 4.42 24.22
N LEU A 280 24.79 3.40 25.04
CA LEU A 280 23.73 3.41 26.05
C LEU A 280 24.14 4.40 27.17
N SER A 281 23.77 5.66 27.01
CA SER A 281 24.23 6.79 27.82
C SER A 281 23.58 6.85 29.20
N SER A 282 22.36 6.33 29.34
CA SER A 282 21.70 6.14 30.63
C SER A 282 20.76 4.94 30.60
N ARG A 283 20.60 4.26 31.74
CA ARG A 283 19.72 3.09 31.90
C ARG A 283 19.06 3.13 33.29
N PRO A 284 17.89 2.50 33.48
CA PRO A 284 17.27 2.37 34.80
C PRO A 284 18.19 1.65 35.79
N SER A 285 18.05 1.96 37.08
CA SER A 285 18.83 1.28 38.13
C SER A 285 18.59 -0.23 38.11
N GLY A 286 19.67 -1.00 38.09
CA GLY A 286 19.63 -2.47 38.00
C GLY A 286 19.67 -3.03 36.58
N SER A 287 19.60 -2.17 35.54
CA SER A 287 19.74 -2.61 34.15
C SER A 287 21.17 -3.04 33.81
N SER A 288 21.26 -4.19 33.15
CA SER A 288 22.46 -4.80 32.58
C SER A 288 22.52 -4.71 31.05
N ALA A 289 21.48 -4.17 30.39
CA ALA A 289 21.35 -4.11 28.94
C ALA A 289 22.61 -3.60 28.22
N THR A 290 23.03 -4.34 27.19
CA THR A 290 24.16 -4.03 26.30
C THR A 290 23.73 -4.18 24.85
N PHE A 291 24.48 -3.58 23.92
CA PHE A 291 24.30 -3.85 22.50
C PHE A 291 24.62 -5.31 22.16
N ALA A 292 23.82 -5.91 21.30
CA ALA A 292 23.84 -7.33 20.99
C ALA A 292 25.09 -7.76 20.20
N ASP A 293 25.67 -6.86 19.42
CA ASP A 293 26.85 -7.11 18.59
C ASP A 293 28.15 -7.12 19.40
N THR A 294 28.28 -6.24 20.39
CA THR A 294 29.52 -6.10 21.18
C THR A 294 29.44 -6.71 22.57
N GLY A 295 28.24 -6.98 23.09
CA GLY A 295 28.05 -7.28 24.51
C GLY A 295 28.51 -6.15 25.43
N SER A 296 28.57 -4.92 24.93
CA SER A 296 29.03 -3.72 25.64
C SER A 296 28.00 -2.60 25.57
N THR A 297 28.21 -1.53 26.33
CA THR A 297 27.37 -0.32 26.25
C THR A 297 27.64 0.51 25.00
N THR A 298 28.55 0.08 24.13
CA THR A 298 28.92 0.78 22.89
C THR A 298 28.86 -0.15 21.68
N SER A 299 28.41 0.37 20.54
CA SER A 299 28.43 -0.34 19.24
C SER A 299 28.98 0.56 18.14
N ALA A 300 29.61 -0.05 17.15
CA ALA A 300 30.09 0.61 15.93
C ALA A 300 29.28 0.24 14.68
N LEU A 301 28.21 -0.56 14.84
CA LEU A 301 27.32 -0.89 13.74
C LEU A 301 26.54 0.34 13.29
N GLU A 302 26.22 0.36 12.00
CA GLU A 302 25.28 1.32 11.42
C GLU A 302 23.88 1.16 12.03
N PHE A 303 23.43 -0.09 12.22
CA PHE A 303 22.14 -0.46 12.80
C PHE A 303 22.33 -1.40 14.00
N PRO A 304 22.73 -0.88 15.17
CA PRO A 304 22.86 -1.72 16.35
C PRO A 304 21.49 -2.12 16.90
N SER A 305 21.47 -3.17 17.71
CA SER A 305 20.30 -3.59 18.46
C SER A 305 20.64 -3.90 19.92
N PHE A 306 19.66 -3.77 20.81
CA PHE A 306 19.77 -4.18 22.21
C PHE A 306 18.40 -4.60 22.74
N THR A 307 18.37 -5.19 23.94
CA THR A 307 17.12 -5.61 24.61
C THR A 307 17.02 -4.91 25.97
N PRO A 308 15.97 -4.12 26.24
CA PRO A 308 15.80 -3.48 27.55
C PRO A 308 15.34 -4.51 28.58
N ASP A 309 15.97 -4.53 29.74
CA ASP A 309 15.82 -5.55 30.76
C ASP A 309 15.16 -5.05 32.06
N VAL A 310 15.03 -3.72 32.24
CA VAL A 310 14.37 -3.09 33.39
C VAL A 310 13.42 -1.99 32.92
N ALA A 311 12.21 -1.93 33.47
CA ALA A 311 11.25 -0.88 33.12
C ALA A 311 11.78 0.51 33.51
N GLY A 312 11.63 1.50 32.63
CA GLY A 312 12.08 2.87 32.84
C GLY A 312 12.72 3.52 31.62
N LEU A 313 13.37 4.66 31.84
CA LEU A 313 13.99 5.46 30.77
C LEU A 313 15.39 4.94 30.40
N TYR A 314 15.60 4.75 29.11
CA TYR A 314 16.91 4.52 28.51
C TYR A 314 17.30 5.71 27.64
N GLY A 315 18.52 6.20 27.84
CA GLY A 315 19.16 7.19 26.99
C GLY A 315 20.16 6.52 26.07
N ILE A 316 20.09 6.85 24.79
CA ILE A 316 21.02 6.37 23.78
C ILE A 316 21.65 7.59 23.10
N ALA A 317 22.97 7.66 23.08
CA ALA A 317 23.72 8.66 22.34
C ALA A 317 24.31 8.04 21.07
N TYR A 318 24.48 8.86 20.04
CA TYR A 318 25.20 8.48 18.83
C TYR A 318 26.13 9.60 18.34
N SER A 319 27.18 9.23 17.64
CA SER A 319 28.08 10.14 16.94
C SER A 319 28.76 9.49 15.74
N THR A 320 29.12 10.30 14.74
CA THR A 320 29.89 9.89 13.56
C THR A 320 30.99 10.92 13.30
N THR A 321 32.17 10.49 12.87
CA THR A 321 33.27 11.41 12.51
C THR A 321 33.16 11.81 11.05
N SER A 322 32.89 10.87 10.14
CA SER A 322 32.77 11.08 8.70
C SER A 322 31.54 11.92 8.33
N GLY A 323 30.42 11.71 9.03
CA GLY A 323 29.19 12.48 8.87
C GLY A 323 29.10 13.72 9.76
N ALA A 324 30.10 13.96 10.63
CA ALA A 324 30.17 15.07 11.59
C ALA A 324 28.84 15.32 12.35
N THR A 325 28.12 14.26 12.72
CA THR A 325 26.79 14.36 13.33
C THR A 325 26.75 13.62 14.66
N SER A 326 26.02 14.16 15.63
CA SER A 326 25.77 13.52 16.92
C SER A 326 24.38 13.87 17.47
N GLY A 327 23.87 13.06 18.39
CA GLY A 327 22.57 13.28 18.99
C GLY A 327 22.19 12.23 20.03
N THR A 328 20.94 12.30 20.50
CA THR A 328 20.41 11.39 21.52
C THR A 328 18.99 10.93 21.19
N ILE A 329 18.71 9.67 21.49
CA ILE A 329 17.39 9.04 21.46
C ILE A 329 17.02 8.71 22.92
N SER A 330 15.75 8.92 23.28
CA SER A 330 15.20 8.49 24.55
C SER A 330 14.07 7.51 24.31
N MET A 331 14.09 6.41 25.03
CA MET A 331 13.01 5.42 25.01
C MET A 331 12.60 5.02 26.41
N VAL A 332 11.39 4.48 26.53
CA VAL A 332 10.81 3.94 27.74
C VAL A 332 10.61 2.44 27.53
N ALA A 333 11.18 1.64 28.42
CA ALA A 333 10.80 0.23 28.53
C ALA A 333 9.64 0.11 29.53
N ALA A 334 8.57 -0.56 29.12
CA ALA A 334 7.37 -0.74 29.94
C ALA A 334 6.74 -2.14 29.71
N LYS A 335 5.77 -2.45 30.55
CA LYS A 335 4.95 -3.67 30.53
C LYS A 335 3.55 -3.34 30.00
N TRP A 336 2.89 -4.33 29.43
CA TRP A 336 1.51 -4.22 28.95
C TRP A 336 0.52 -4.16 30.13
N VAL A 337 -0.54 -3.37 30.00
CA VAL A 337 -1.54 -3.17 31.08
C VAL A 337 -2.98 -3.39 30.62
N GLY A 338 -3.25 -3.24 29.32
CA GLY A 338 -4.57 -3.33 28.73
C GLY A 338 -5.50 -2.15 29.02
N VAL A 339 -6.65 -2.17 28.36
CA VAL A 339 -7.69 -1.12 28.43
C VAL A 339 -8.58 -1.26 29.67
N GLY A 340 -8.76 -2.49 30.18
CA GLY A 340 -9.52 -2.76 31.40
C GLY A 340 -11.05 -2.82 31.28
N THR A 341 -11.61 -2.63 30.08
CA THR A 341 -13.07 -2.68 29.83
C THR A 341 -13.55 -3.95 29.13
N ILE A 342 -12.65 -4.88 28.84
CA ILE A 342 -12.96 -6.10 28.08
C ILE A 342 -13.88 -7.01 28.89
N GLY A 343 -14.94 -7.54 28.26
CA GLY A 343 -15.88 -8.44 28.94
C GLY A 343 -16.77 -7.77 30.00
N GLY A 344 -16.91 -6.43 29.94
CA GLY A 344 -17.72 -5.68 30.90
C GLY A 344 -17.04 -5.43 32.25
N THR A 345 -15.72 -5.65 32.33
CA THR A 345 -14.94 -5.35 33.52
C THR A 345 -14.82 -3.84 33.75
N THR A 346 -14.64 -3.46 35.02
CA THR A 346 -14.27 -2.09 35.37
C THR A 346 -12.74 -1.95 35.31
N PRO A 347 -12.19 -0.92 34.63
CA PRO A 347 -10.76 -0.72 34.56
C PRO A 347 -10.09 -0.59 35.93
N GLU A 348 -8.97 -1.29 36.11
CA GLU A 348 -8.11 -1.21 37.28
C GLU A 348 -7.12 -0.03 37.19
N ALA A 349 -6.47 0.29 38.31
CA ALA A 349 -5.47 1.34 38.36
C ALA A 349 -4.31 1.05 37.39
N GLY A 350 -4.04 2.01 36.49
CA GLY A 350 -3.00 1.89 35.46
C GLY A 350 -3.53 1.49 34.08
N GLN A 351 -4.77 1.03 33.97
CA GLN A 351 -5.38 0.68 32.68
C GLN A 351 -5.96 1.89 31.97
N CYS A 352 -5.95 1.87 30.63
CA CYS A 352 -6.28 3.04 29.81
C CYS A 352 -7.72 3.53 30.04
N GLY A 353 -8.67 2.60 30.12
CA GLY A 353 -10.10 2.90 30.25
C GLY A 353 -10.49 3.60 31.54
N LEU A 354 -9.64 3.60 32.57
CA LEU A 354 -9.89 4.29 33.84
C LEU A 354 -9.87 5.82 33.67
N CYS A 355 -9.06 6.33 32.74
CA CYS A 355 -8.86 7.77 32.55
C CYS A 355 -9.43 8.29 31.22
N HIS A 356 -9.53 7.43 30.19
CA HIS A 356 -9.84 7.82 28.81
C HIS A 356 -11.30 7.58 28.40
N ASP A 357 -12.21 7.53 29.37
CA ASP A 357 -13.67 7.35 29.21
C ASP A 357 -14.45 8.67 29.14
N GLY A 358 -13.77 9.82 29.17
CA GLY A 358 -14.39 11.15 29.23
C GLY A 358 -14.49 11.74 30.64
N GLY A 359 -14.21 10.96 31.69
CA GLY A 359 -14.27 11.42 33.08
C GLY A 359 -13.04 12.23 33.51
N ILE A 360 -11.84 11.70 33.25
CA ILE A 360 -10.57 12.35 33.62
C ILE A 360 -9.91 13.01 32.41
N GLN A 361 -9.84 12.29 31.29
CA GLN A 361 -9.31 12.74 30.00
C GLN A 361 -10.39 12.67 28.93
N SER A 362 -10.09 13.18 27.74
CA SER A 362 -10.98 13.07 26.57
C SER A 362 -11.39 11.62 26.32
N ASP A 363 -12.67 11.41 26.03
CA ASP A 363 -13.20 10.11 25.67
C ASP A 363 -12.67 9.67 24.31
N VAL A 364 -11.73 8.73 24.33
CA VAL A 364 -11.27 7.99 23.15
C VAL A 364 -11.66 6.51 23.22
N LEU A 365 -12.15 6.09 24.38
CA LEU A 365 -12.53 4.71 24.68
C LEU A 365 -13.85 4.34 23.98
N THR A 366 -14.90 5.13 24.18
CA THR A 366 -16.24 4.81 23.67
C THR A 366 -16.25 4.68 22.14
N PRO A 367 -15.64 5.61 21.37
CA PRO A 367 -15.56 5.47 19.93
C PRO A 367 -14.71 4.26 19.50
N TRP A 368 -13.57 4.00 20.18
CA TRP A 368 -12.70 2.87 19.86
C TRP A 368 -13.38 1.51 20.06
N GLN A 369 -14.22 1.37 21.09
CA GLN A 369 -14.98 0.14 21.36
C GLN A 369 -15.93 -0.26 20.22
N SER A 370 -16.29 0.68 19.33
CA SER A 370 -17.09 0.39 18.13
C SER A 370 -16.28 -0.11 16.94
N THR A 371 -14.95 -0.11 17.03
CA THR A 371 -14.05 -0.50 15.94
C THR A 371 -13.82 -2.01 15.90
N LYS A 372 -13.47 -2.53 14.71
CA LYS A 372 -13.07 -3.94 14.57
C LYS A 372 -11.86 -4.29 15.42
N HIS A 373 -10.93 -3.36 15.65
CA HIS A 373 -9.78 -3.60 16.52
C HIS A 373 -10.20 -4.02 17.94
N ALA A 374 -11.22 -3.37 18.50
CA ALA A 374 -11.75 -3.70 19.82
C ALA A 374 -12.50 -5.05 19.89
N THR A 375 -12.78 -5.67 18.74
CA THR A 375 -13.67 -6.84 18.67
C THR A 375 -13.14 -8.03 17.90
N VAL A 376 -12.06 -7.88 17.14
CA VAL A 376 -11.62 -8.87 16.14
C VAL A 376 -11.31 -10.24 16.76
N PHE A 377 -10.74 -10.28 17.96
CA PHE A 377 -10.45 -11.55 18.64
C PHE A 377 -11.74 -12.23 19.12
N ARG A 378 -12.65 -11.46 19.72
CA ARG A 378 -13.99 -11.93 20.10
C ARG A 378 -14.74 -12.49 18.89
N ASP A 379 -14.79 -11.72 17.82
CA ASP A 379 -15.54 -12.06 16.62
C ASP A 379 -14.91 -13.31 15.96
N SER A 380 -13.57 -13.41 15.99
CA SER A 380 -12.85 -14.62 15.57
C SER A 380 -13.26 -15.83 16.41
N LEU A 381 -13.20 -15.78 17.75
CA LEU A 381 -13.62 -16.91 18.62
C LEU A 381 -15.05 -17.37 18.33
N ASN A 382 -15.99 -16.42 18.27
CA ASN A 382 -17.40 -16.74 18.05
C ASN A 382 -17.66 -17.33 16.65
N THR A 383 -16.95 -16.84 15.62
CA THR A 383 -17.07 -17.36 14.24
C THR A 383 -16.39 -18.73 14.08
N TYR A 384 -15.34 -18.99 14.87
CA TYR A 384 -14.63 -20.27 14.93
C TYR A 384 -15.44 -21.41 15.55
N ALA A 385 -16.61 -21.14 16.14
CA ALA A 385 -17.53 -22.16 16.68
C ALA A 385 -18.12 -23.11 15.61
N GLY A 386 -17.65 -23.08 14.35
CA GLY A 386 -18.06 -24.00 13.30
C GLY A 386 -17.27 -23.99 11.97
N LEU A 387 -16.04 -23.46 11.90
CA LEU A 387 -15.25 -23.35 10.66
C LEU A 387 -13.78 -23.80 10.83
N ALA A 388 -13.16 -24.21 9.72
CA ALA A 388 -11.76 -24.66 9.61
C ALA A 388 -10.75 -23.48 9.58
N PRO A 389 -9.45 -23.70 9.89
CA PRO A 389 -8.58 -22.79 10.65
C PRO A 389 -7.83 -21.65 9.89
N THR A 390 -7.65 -20.48 10.55
CA THR A 390 -6.45 -19.59 10.43
C THR A 390 -5.81 -19.16 11.80
N PRO A 391 -5.35 -20.11 12.67
CA PRO A 391 -4.63 -19.95 13.93
C PRO A 391 -3.44 -18.99 13.91
N TYR A 392 -2.87 -18.74 12.73
CA TYR A 392 -1.75 -17.82 12.53
C TYR A 392 -2.10 -16.37 12.91
N LEU A 393 -3.38 -15.97 12.81
CA LEU A 393 -3.79 -14.58 13.02
C LEU A 393 -3.98 -14.18 14.49
N TRP A 394 -4.00 -15.16 15.40
CA TRP A 394 -4.44 -14.94 16.78
C TRP A 394 -3.52 -14.02 17.57
N PRO A 395 -2.18 -14.18 17.52
CA PRO A 395 -1.27 -13.26 18.20
C PRO A 395 -1.40 -11.80 17.78
N PHE A 396 -1.67 -11.56 16.50
CA PHE A 396 -1.86 -10.21 15.96
C PHE A 396 -3.14 -9.54 16.48
N HIS A 397 -4.05 -10.31 17.06
CA HIS A 397 -5.32 -9.85 17.64
C HIS A 397 -5.31 -9.85 19.17
N THR A 398 -4.12 -9.73 19.77
CA THR A 398 -3.93 -9.66 21.22
C THR A 398 -2.92 -8.58 21.59
N VAL A 399 -2.86 -8.20 22.85
CA VAL A 399 -1.93 -7.21 23.37
C VAL A 399 -0.65 -7.90 23.84
N GLY A 400 0.49 -7.52 23.28
CA GLY A 400 1.80 -7.88 23.82
C GLY A 400 2.28 -9.31 23.58
N TYR A 401 1.66 -10.08 22.69
CA TYR A 401 2.10 -11.45 22.40
C TYR A 401 3.54 -11.49 21.85
N ASP A 402 4.48 -11.97 22.66
CA ASP A 402 5.87 -12.23 22.28
C ASP A 402 6.43 -13.33 23.19
N SER A 403 6.36 -14.59 22.72
CA SER A 403 6.76 -15.77 23.50
C SER A 403 8.24 -15.82 23.90
N ASN A 404 9.07 -14.89 23.43
CA ASN A 404 10.48 -14.77 23.79
C ASN A 404 10.75 -13.62 24.76
N ALA A 405 9.75 -12.80 25.07
CA ALA A 405 9.84 -11.70 26.01
C ALA A 405 9.17 -12.06 27.34
N SER A 406 9.52 -11.30 28.36
CA SER A 406 8.81 -11.29 29.64
C SER A 406 8.35 -9.86 29.88
N ASN A 407 7.11 -9.57 29.49
CA ASN A 407 6.59 -8.22 29.34
C ASN A 407 5.16 -8.00 29.88
N ASP A 408 4.59 -9.02 30.53
CA ASP A 408 3.20 -9.09 31.01
C ASP A 408 2.18 -9.00 29.87
N GLY A 409 2.52 -9.55 28.71
CA GLY A 409 1.68 -9.63 27.52
C GLY A 409 0.70 -10.79 27.59
N PHE A 410 -0.05 -10.94 26.49
CA PHE A 410 -1.08 -11.97 26.39
C PHE A 410 -0.51 -13.37 26.57
N ASP A 411 0.66 -13.67 26.03
CA ASP A 411 1.24 -15.01 26.05
C ASP A 411 1.65 -15.45 27.46
N GLU A 412 2.12 -14.56 28.33
CA GLU A 412 2.43 -14.92 29.72
C GLU A 412 1.18 -15.13 30.56
N LEU A 413 0.15 -14.29 30.39
CA LEU A 413 -1.14 -14.50 31.08
C LEU A 413 -1.81 -15.78 30.59
N ALA A 414 -1.77 -16.04 29.28
CA ALA A 414 -2.24 -17.28 28.68
C ALA A 414 -1.51 -18.50 29.26
N SER A 415 -0.18 -18.43 29.36
CA SER A 415 0.63 -19.49 29.97
C SER A 415 0.25 -19.73 31.43
N LEU A 416 0.04 -18.66 32.20
CA LEU A 416 -0.33 -18.72 33.61
C LEU A 416 -1.70 -19.36 33.85
N GLU A 417 -2.69 -19.04 33.03
CA GLU A 417 -4.05 -19.61 33.11
C GLU A 417 -4.20 -20.93 32.34
N GLY A 418 -3.15 -21.39 31.66
CA GLY A 418 -3.17 -22.62 30.86
C GLY A 418 -3.97 -22.49 29.56
N PHE A 419 -4.16 -21.27 29.06
CA PHE A 419 -4.79 -21.01 27.77
C PHE A 419 -3.83 -21.35 26.62
N GLY A 420 -4.34 -22.11 25.66
CA GLY A 420 -3.76 -22.23 24.33
C GLY A 420 -4.81 -21.88 23.29
N PHE A 421 -4.39 -21.30 22.17
CA PHE A 421 -5.35 -20.96 21.11
C PHE A 421 -6.12 -22.20 20.66
N PRO A 422 -7.47 -22.16 20.71
CA PRO A 422 -8.28 -23.33 20.41
C PRO A 422 -8.15 -23.70 18.94
N SER A 423 -7.96 -24.99 18.66
CA SER A 423 -8.03 -25.53 17.29
C SER A 423 -9.48 -25.78 16.84
N THR A 424 -10.44 -25.83 17.77
CA THR A 424 -11.89 -25.94 17.51
C THR A 424 -12.70 -25.24 18.61
N GLY A 425 -13.70 -24.46 18.21
CA GLY A 425 -14.91 -24.07 18.98
C GLY A 425 -14.76 -23.69 20.46
N LEU A 426 -14.45 -22.42 20.72
CA LEU A 426 -14.57 -21.76 22.03
C LEU A 426 -15.31 -20.44 21.81
N SER A 427 -16.46 -20.25 22.47
CA SER A 427 -17.12 -18.94 22.43
C SER A 427 -16.38 -17.91 23.28
N TYR A 428 -16.58 -16.63 22.99
CA TYR A 428 -15.96 -15.57 23.76
C TYR A 428 -16.39 -15.54 25.22
N ASP A 429 -17.66 -15.89 25.50
CA ASP A 429 -18.18 -15.94 26.87
C ASP A 429 -17.52 -17.09 27.66
N GLU A 430 -17.30 -18.24 27.02
CA GLU A 430 -16.55 -19.34 27.62
C GLU A 430 -15.08 -18.96 27.85
N PHE A 431 -14.45 -18.28 26.88
CA PHE A 431 -13.07 -17.79 27.00
C PHE A 431 -12.92 -16.82 28.18
N THR A 432 -13.77 -15.79 28.26
CA THR A 432 -13.69 -14.78 29.34
C THR A 432 -14.04 -15.37 30.71
N GLY A 433 -14.92 -16.38 30.77
CA GLY A 433 -15.23 -17.09 32.00
C GLY A 433 -14.14 -18.04 32.49
N ALA A 434 -13.43 -18.71 31.57
CA ALA A 434 -12.38 -19.68 31.90
C ALA A 434 -11.00 -19.05 32.09
N TYR A 435 -10.71 -17.97 31.37
CA TYR A 435 -9.40 -17.31 31.31
C TYR A 435 -9.53 -15.78 31.53
N PRO A 436 -10.06 -15.36 32.69
CA PRO A 436 -10.38 -13.95 32.95
C PRO A 436 -9.17 -13.02 32.97
N ASP A 437 -7.98 -13.47 33.37
CA ASP A 437 -6.78 -12.62 33.36
C ASP A 437 -6.23 -12.47 31.94
N THR A 438 -6.18 -13.56 31.16
CA THR A 438 -5.78 -13.56 29.75
C THR A 438 -6.72 -12.68 28.91
N ALA A 439 -8.02 -12.71 29.22
CA ALA A 439 -9.03 -11.91 28.53
C ALA A 439 -8.80 -10.40 28.63
N LYS A 440 -8.10 -9.90 29.67
CA LYS A 440 -7.76 -8.48 29.82
C LYS A 440 -6.94 -7.94 28.65
N LEU A 441 -6.16 -8.81 27.99
CA LEU A 441 -5.27 -8.50 26.88
C LEU A 441 -5.78 -9.04 25.53
N ALA A 442 -7.03 -9.51 25.47
CA ALA A 442 -7.67 -9.95 24.23
C ALA A 442 -8.10 -8.75 23.36
N ASN A 443 -8.18 -8.98 22.04
CA ASN A 443 -8.41 -7.97 21.00
C ASN A 443 -7.21 -7.02 20.81
N VAL A 444 -7.25 -6.22 19.75
CA VAL A 444 -6.26 -5.16 19.50
C VAL A 444 -6.67 -3.94 20.30
N GLN A 445 -5.83 -3.50 21.24
CA GLN A 445 -6.13 -2.42 22.18
C GLN A 445 -5.22 -1.20 21.96
N CYS A 446 -5.32 -0.21 22.85
CA CYS A 446 -4.58 1.05 22.76
C CYS A 446 -3.07 0.84 22.64
N GLU A 447 -2.53 -0.09 23.44
CA GLU A 447 -1.08 -0.30 23.53
C GLU A 447 -0.49 -0.89 22.24
N ASN A 448 -1.25 -1.61 21.42
CA ASN A 448 -0.76 -2.10 20.11
C ASN A 448 -0.34 -0.93 19.20
N CYS A 449 -0.94 0.27 19.36
CA CYS A 449 -0.63 1.45 18.56
C CYS A 449 0.19 2.52 19.32
N HIS A 450 0.19 2.48 20.65
CA HIS A 450 0.81 3.48 21.53
C HIS A 450 2.02 2.94 22.32
N GLY A 451 2.34 1.65 22.16
CA GLY A 451 3.31 0.94 22.97
C GLY A 451 2.79 0.64 24.39
N PRO A 452 3.56 -0.13 25.18
CA PRO A 452 3.18 -0.51 26.53
C PRO A 452 3.08 0.69 27.48
N GLY A 453 2.15 0.60 28.43
CA GLY A 453 1.64 1.71 29.21
C GLY A 453 2.03 1.72 30.68
N SER A 454 2.70 0.69 31.22
CA SER A 454 2.94 0.60 32.68
C SER A 454 3.74 1.76 33.29
N GLN A 455 4.46 2.53 32.47
CA GLN A 455 5.22 3.72 32.88
C GLN A 455 4.47 5.04 32.65
N HIS A 456 3.28 5.02 32.02
CA HIS A 456 2.51 6.20 31.65
C HIS A 456 1.96 6.96 32.87
N THR A 457 1.51 6.25 33.91
CA THR A 457 0.96 6.86 35.13
C THR A 457 1.99 7.71 35.88
N ALA A 458 3.28 7.39 35.72
CA ALA A 458 4.38 8.16 36.32
C ALA A 458 4.68 9.45 35.54
N ASP A 459 4.46 9.45 34.22
CA ASP A 459 4.71 10.58 33.32
C ASP A 459 3.93 10.40 32.01
N PRO A 460 3.01 11.33 31.66
CA PRO A 460 2.20 11.24 30.45
C PRO A 460 3.01 11.08 29.15
N LEU A 461 4.27 11.53 29.12
CA LEU A 461 5.14 11.45 27.94
C LEU A 461 5.74 10.06 27.71
N ARG A 462 5.54 9.12 28.65
CA ARG A 462 6.11 7.76 28.61
C ARG A 462 5.29 6.75 27.81
N ILE A 463 4.20 7.18 27.20
CA ILE A 463 3.47 6.44 26.17
C ILE A 463 3.40 7.33 24.92
N LYS A 464 3.61 6.77 23.72
CA LYS A 464 3.63 7.57 22.49
C LYS A 464 3.05 6.80 21.33
N TYR A 465 2.37 7.51 20.43
CA TYR A 465 2.03 7.00 19.12
C TYR A 465 2.88 7.70 18.06
N SER A 466 2.93 7.12 16.87
CA SER A 466 3.48 7.78 15.70
C SER A 466 2.41 7.87 14.62
N ILE A 467 2.13 9.08 14.15
CA ILE A 467 1.36 9.29 12.91
C ILE A 467 2.27 9.19 11.67
N SER A 468 3.56 9.03 11.90
CA SER A 468 4.63 9.20 10.93
C SER A 468 5.38 7.90 10.65
N ASN A 469 4.93 6.79 11.24
CA ASN A 469 5.55 5.49 11.08
C ASN A 469 4.47 4.46 10.75
N ALA A 470 4.50 3.93 9.52
CA ALA A 470 3.59 2.89 9.07
C ALA A 470 3.87 1.53 9.72
N GLY A 471 5.09 1.31 10.24
CA GLY A 471 5.51 0.06 10.86
C GLY A 471 4.73 -0.32 12.12
N VAL A 472 4.14 0.65 12.82
CA VAL A 472 3.17 0.37 13.91
C VAL A 472 2.02 -0.48 13.39
N CYS A 473 1.51 -0.17 12.19
CA CYS A 473 0.46 -0.92 11.51
C CYS A 473 1.02 -2.20 10.89
N GLY A 474 2.24 -2.14 10.34
CA GLY A 474 2.97 -3.26 9.75
C GLY A 474 3.27 -4.42 10.70
N GLN A 475 3.14 -4.22 12.02
CA GLN A 475 3.19 -5.32 13.00
C GLN A 475 2.12 -6.38 12.74
N CYS A 476 0.96 -5.98 12.18
CA CYS A 476 -0.17 -6.88 11.92
C CYS A 476 -0.62 -6.86 10.45
N HIS A 477 -0.52 -5.71 9.78
CA HIS A 477 -1.05 -5.50 8.44
C HIS A 477 0.01 -5.72 7.37
N THR A 478 -0.16 -6.78 6.56
CA THR A 478 0.77 -7.08 5.45
C THR A 478 0.74 -6.05 4.32
N GLN A 479 -0.27 -5.17 4.31
CA GLN A 479 -0.39 -4.05 3.36
C GLN A 479 0.76 -3.06 3.50
N GLU A 480 1.45 -3.05 4.64
CA GLU A 480 2.62 -2.19 4.86
C GLU A 480 3.70 -2.43 3.78
N ALA A 481 3.96 -3.69 3.42
CA ALA A 481 4.90 -4.05 2.35
C ALA A 481 4.47 -3.58 0.94
N GLU A 482 3.18 -3.34 0.71
CA GLU A 482 2.71 -2.68 -0.53
C GLU A 482 2.89 -1.16 -0.42
N TRP A 483 2.57 -0.60 0.75
CA TRP A 483 2.70 0.83 1.04
C TRP A 483 4.14 1.32 0.95
N VAL A 484 5.14 0.53 1.38
CA VAL A 484 6.55 0.93 1.30
C VAL A 484 6.98 1.22 -0.14
N ASN A 485 6.38 0.52 -1.10
CA ASN A 485 6.62 0.67 -2.54
C ASN A 485 5.82 1.82 -3.15
N SER A 486 4.88 2.42 -2.42
CA SER A 486 4.09 3.55 -2.88
C SER A 486 4.87 4.86 -2.81
N SER A 487 4.67 5.75 -3.78
CA SER A 487 5.24 7.10 -3.74
C SER A 487 4.70 7.93 -2.57
N HIS A 488 3.54 7.56 -2.00
CA HIS A 488 2.94 8.19 -0.84
C HIS A 488 3.77 8.04 0.43
N ASN A 489 4.51 6.93 0.55
CA ASN A 489 5.45 6.71 1.64
C ASN A 489 6.63 7.71 1.58
N SER A 490 7.00 8.19 0.38
CA SER A 490 8.14 9.10 0.15
C SER A 490 7.78 10.60 -0.02
N THR A 491 6.51 11.01 0.15
CA THR A 491 6.06 12.38 -0.17
C THR A 491 6.71 13.51 0.64
N GLY A 492 7.40 13.17 1.74
CA GLY A 492 8.18 14.12 2.55
C GLY A 492 9.58 14.44 2.01
N VAL A 493 10.01 13.81 0.90
CA VAL A 493 11.41 13.87 0.42
C VAL A 493 11.58 14.56 -0.95
N ALA A 494 10.49 14.79 -1.72
CA ALA A 494 10.62 15.04 -3.16
C ALA A 494 10.16 16.43 -3.63
N HIS A 495 11.05 17.42 -3.55
CA HIS A 495 11.14 18.44 -4.60
C HIS A 495 12.57 18.49 -5.11
N GLY A 496 12.96 17.47 -5.90
CA GLY A 496 13.98 17.52 -6.98
C GLY A 496 15.27 18.30 -6.74
N SER A 497 15.67 18.51 -5.50
CA SER A 497 16.80 19.34 -5.15
C SER A 497 17.52 18.65 -4.01
N SER A 498 18.84 18.75 -4.07
CA SER A 498 19.80 18.49 -3.00
C SER A 498 19.52 19.29 -1.70
N TYR A 499 18.36 19.92 -1.57
CA TYR A 499 17.85 20.62 -0.41
C TYR A 499 16.62 19.88 0.13
N GLN A 500 16.88 18.97 1.06
CA GLN A 500 15.91 18.56 2.07
C GLN A 500 15.45 19.83 2.82
N SER A 501 14.24 20.32 2.58
CA SER A 501 13.74 21.45 3.38
C SER A 501 13.39 20.92 4.76
N THR A 502 14.09 21.39 5.78
CA THR A 502 13.77 21.12 7.21
C THR A 502 12.47 21.77 7.67
N TRP A 503 11.68 22.29 6.72
CA TRP A 503 10.49 23.11 6.92
C TRP A 503 9.53 22.97 5.74
N LEU A 504 8.26 22.71 6.04
CA LEU A 504 7.13 22.69 5.10
C LEU A 504 6.10 23.75 5.53
N GLY A 505 5.75 24.66 4.63
CA GLY A 505 4.68 25.64 4.88
C GLY A 505 3.32 24.97 5.05
N ALA A 506 2.39 25.63 5.75
CA ALA A 506 1.07 25.08 6.07
C ALA A 506 0.28 24.54 4.85
N ASN A 507 0.34 25.27 3.73
CA ASN A 507 -0.34 24.88 2.48
C ASN A 507 0.21 23.59 1.87
N CYS A 508 1.49 23.29 2.08
CA CYS A 508 2.13 22.06 1.62
C CYS A 508 1.92 20.95 2.64
N ALA A 509 2.07 21.27 3.94
CA ALA A 509 1.94 20.33 5.04
C ALA A 509 0.57 19.65 5.09
N ARG A 510 -0.49 20.27 4.56
CA ARG A 510 -1.83 19.66 4.47
C ARG A 510 -1.86 18.37 3.64
N CYS A 511 -0.92 18.20 2.69
CA CYS A 511 -0.81 17.02 1.83
C CYS A 511 0.50 16.26 2.00
N HIS A 512 1.59 16.96 2.34
CA HIS A 512 2.95 16.41 2.38
C HIS A 512 3.44 16.08 3.80
N ALA A 513 2.56 16.16 4.80
CA ALA A 513 2.84 15.69 6.15
C ALA A 513 1.61 14.97 6.72
N ALA A 514 1.78 13.75 7.24
CA ALA A 514 0.69 12.95 7.80
C ALA A 514 -0.11 13.70 8.91
N ALA A 515 0.59 14.46 9.76
CA ALA A 515 -0.04 15.28 10.79
C ALA A 515 -0.85 16.45 10.21
N GLY A 516 -0.37 17.08 9.14
CA GLY A 516 -1.08 18.16 8.45
C GLY A 516 -2.29 17.63 7.69
N PHE A 517 -2.17 16.48 7.04
CA PHE A 517 -3.29 15.76 6.42
C PHE A 517 -4.40 15.46 7.42
N LYS A 518 -4.07 14.88 8.59
CA LYS A 518 -5.06 14.60 9.63
C LYS A 518 -5.82 15.86 10.04
N LYS A 519 -5.13 16.98 10.24
CA LYS A 519 -5.75 18.27 10.58
C LYS A 519 -6.66 18.75 9.45
N ASN A 520 -6.20 18.70 8.20
CA ASN A 520 -6.97 19.09 7.02
C ASN A 520 -8.26 18.27 6.88
N ALA A 521 -8.15 16.94 7.02
CA ALA A 521 -9.29 16.02 6.99
C ALA A 521 -10.31 16.28 8.11
N ALA A 522 -9.86 16.79 9.25
CA ALA A 522 -10.72 17.20 10.36
C ALA A 522 -11.30 18.62 10.19
N GLY A 523 -11.04 19.31 9.07
CA GLY A 523 -11.42 20.71 8.86
C GLY A 523 -10.69 21.70 9.77
N GLN A 524 -9.55 21.29 10.34
CA GLN A 524 -8.76 22.09 11.27
C GLN A 524 -7.68 22.89 10.53
N ALA A 525 -7.30 24.03 11.10
CA ALA A 525 -6.21 24.84 10.57
C ALA A 525 -4.88 24.04 10.58
N VAL A 526 -4.24 23.95 9.41
CA VAL A 526 -2.93 23.35 9.24
C VAL A 526 -1.85 24.41 9.50
N THR A 527 -0.82 24.04 10.26
CA THR A 527 0.35 24.88 10.54
C THR A 527 1.56 24.38 9.77
N ALA A 528 2.58 25.21 9.61
CA ALA A 528 3.86 24.76 9.09
C ALA A 528 4.45 23.64 9.97
N VAL A 529 5.18 22.72 9.36
CA VAL A 529 5.83 21.57 10.01
C VAL A 529 7.34 21.68 9.81
N SER A 530 8.13 21.33 10.82
CA SER A 530 9.60 21.38 10.76
C SER A 530 10.24 20.15 11.41
N GLY A 531 11.53 19.96 11.16
CA GLY A 531 12.29 18.85 11.76
C GLY A 531 11.88 17.48 11.22
N SER A 532 12.04 16.44 12.05
CA SER A 532 11.77 15.04 11.65
C SER A 532 10.35 14.81 11.13
N ASP A 533 9.38 15.59 11.58
CA ASP A 533 7.97 15.46 11.19
C ASP A 533 7.68 16.05 9.79
N ALA A 534 8.58 16.89 9.25
CA ALA A 534 8.46 17.44 7.91
C ALA A 534 8.95 16.48 6.81
N PHE A 535 9.70 15.44 7.19
CA PHE A 535 10.35 14.50 6.25
C PHE A 535 9.59 13.20 6.05
N VAL A 536 8.35 13.14 6.50
CA VAL A 536 7.60 11.88 6.56
C VAL A 536 6.50 11.88 5.52
N GLY A 537 6.48 10.84 4.70
CA GLY A 537 5.36 10.60 3.81
C GLY A 537 4.03 10.39 4.55
N ILE A 538 2.98 10.22 3.76
CA ILE A 538 1.68 9.83 4.28
C ILE A 538 1.81 8.42 4.88
N THR A 539 1.03 8.11 5.92
CA THR A 539 1.04 6.79 6.57
C THR A 539 -0.39 6.28 6.72
N CYS A 540 -0.55 5.03 7.15
CA CYS A 540 -1.85 4.41 7.39
C CYS A 540 -2.74 5.28 8.29
N ALA A 541 -2.19 5.82 9.40
CA ALA A 541 -2.94 6.62 10.38
C ALA A 541 -3.33 8.02 9.87
N ALA A 542 -2.76 8.47 8.75
CA ALA A 542 -3.22 9.68 8.08
C ALA A 542 -4.58 9.45 7.43
N CYS A 543 -4.76 8.34 6.71
CA CYS A 543 -6.00 8.01 6.00
C CYS A 543 -7.04 7.31 6.88
N HIS A 544 -6.59 6.47 7.82
CA HIS A 544 -7.43 5.67 8.70
C HIS A 544 -7.43 6.21 10.14
N ASN A 545 -8.59 6.16 10.79
CA ASN A 545 -8.78 6.57 12.18
C ASN A 545 -8.97 5.34 13.08
N PRO A 546 -7.93 4.84 13.75
CA PRO A 546 -8.04 3.63 14.57
C PRO A 546 -8.99 3.78 15.78
N HIS A 547 -9.37 5.02 16.13
CA HIS A 547 -10.27 5.30 17.26
C HIS A 547 -11.75 5.39 16.86
N ASP A 548 -12.11 5.40 15.58
CA ASP A 548 -13.47 5.74 15.16
C ASP A 548 -13.94 4.84 14.01
N ALA A 549 -15.12 4.25 14.16
CA ALA A 549 -15.75 3.38 13.18
C ALA A 549 -16.90 4.08 12.41
N THR A 550 -17.08 5.40 12.57
CA THR A 550 -18.14 6.17 11.90
C THR A 550 -18.15 5.94 10.39
N ASN A 551 -16.97 5.89 9.77
CA ASN A 551 -16.82 5.55 8.36
C ASN A 551 -16.36 4.11 8.19
N ALA A 552 -16.88 3.45 7.15
CA ALA A 552 -16.39 2.15 6.71
C ALA A 552 -14.86 2.16 6.52
N ASP A 553 -14.21 1.04 6.83
CA ASP A 553 -12.74 0.89 6.79
C ASP A 553 -11.98 1.92 7.65
N GLN A 554 -12.70 2.57 8.58
CA GLN A 554 -12.21 3.61 9.47
C GLN A 554 -11.59 4.80 8.72
N LEU A 555 -12.04 5.10 7.49
CA LEU A 555 -11.52 6.24 6.72
C LEU A 555 -11.81 7.58 7.42
N ARG A 556 -10.86 8.52 7.40
CA ARG A 556 -11.09 9.88 7.93
C ARG A 556 -12.11 10.67 7.11
N LEU A 557 -12.14 10.44 5.80
CA LEU A 557 -13.03 11.09 4.85
C LEU A 557 -13.73 10.04 3.99
N LYS A 558 -15.06 10.13 3.87
CA LYS A 558 -15.88 9.33 2.95
C LYS A 558 -17.07 10.18 2.46
N GLY A 559 -17.45 10.02 1.20
CA GLY A 559 -18.64 10.64 0.59
C GLY A 559 -18.33 11.97 -0.09
N ASN A 560 -19.09 13.00 0.25
CA ASN A 560 -19.03 14.30 -0.40
C ASN A 560 -17.77 15.09 0.00
N ILE A 561 -17.10 15.70 -0.97
CA ILE A 561 -16.02 16.67 -0.75
C ILE A 561 -16.22 17.93 -1.59
N THR A 562 -15.78 19.07 -1.06
CA THR A 562 -15.79 20.34 -1.79
C THR A 562 -14.47 20.53 -2.52
N MET A 563 -14.56 20.67 -3.84
CA MET A 563 -13.43 20.83 -4.74
C MET A 563 -12.82 22.23 -4.60
N VAL A 564 -11.49 22.30 -4.50
CA VAL A 564 -10.69 23.53 -4.49
C VAL A 564 -10.70 24.20 -5.87
N ALA A 565 -10.86 23.41 -6.94
CA ALA A 565 -10.90 23.87 -8.33
C ALA A 565 -11.92 25.00 -8.53
N ASP A 566 -13.17 24.75 -8.14
CA ASP A 566 -14.35 25.56 -8.49
C ASP A 566 -15.34 25.75 -7.32
N GLY A 567 -15.04 25.22 -6.13
CA GLY A 567 -15.91 25.30 -4.96
C GLY A 567 -17.14 24.38 -5.01
N SER A 568 -17.26 23.54 -6.04
CA SER A 568 -18.37 22.59 -6.15
C SER A 568 -18.21 21.42 -5.19
N THR A 569 -19.32 20.79 -4.82
CA THR A 569 -19.30 19.55 -4.04
C THR A 569 -19.51 18.36 -4.97
N VAL A 570 -18.64 17.36 -4.85
CA VAL A 570 -18.74 16.08 -5.57
C VAL A 570 -18.86 14.93 -4.58
N ASP A 571 -19.68 13.93 -4.91
CA ASP A 571 -19.64 12.65 -4.20
C ASP A 571 -18.43 11.85 -4.72
N ALA A 572 -17.51 11.58 -3.82
CA ALA A 572 -16.28 10.84 -4.07
C ALA A 572 -16.30 9.46 -3.43
N GLY A 573 -17.31 9.15 -2.60
CA GLY A 573 -17.36 7.96 -1.77
C GLY A 573 -16.04 7.71 -1.03
N LYS A 574 -15.43 6.52 -1.17
CA LYS A 574 -14.15 6.24 -0.49
C LYS A 574 -12.98 7.10 -1.01
N ALA A 575 -13.06 7.66 -2.21
CA ALA A 575 -12.03 8.53 -2.79
C ALA A 575 -11.95 9.91 -2.13
N ALA A 576 -12.90 10.28 -1.26
CA ALA A 576 -12.87 11.57 -0.56
C ALA A 576 -11.55 11.81 0.17
N VAL A 577 -10.96 10.74 0.73
CA VAL A 577 -9.64 10.79 1.37
C VAL A 577 -8.54 11.18 0.37
N CYS A 578 -8.59 10.69 -0.86
CA CYS A 578 -7.64 11.01 -1.93
C CYS A 578 -7.84 12.44 -2.44
N TYR A 579 -9.10 12.84 -2.68
CA TYR A 579 -9.44 14.17 -3.21
C TYR A 579 -8.93 15.31 -2.33
N SER A 580 -8.78 15.13 -1.01
CA SER A 580 -8.21 16.16 -0.15
C SER A 580 -6.75 16.56 -0.49
N CYS A 581 -6.03 15.72 -1.24
CA CYS A 581 -4.68 16.00 -1.76
C CYS A 581 -4.63 16.10 -3.29
N HIS A 582 -5.37 15.25 -4.00
CA HIS A 582 -5.37 15.11 -5.45
C HIS A 582 -6.29 16.11 -6.19
N ASP A 583 -6.68 17.15 -5.48
CA ASP A 583 -7.44 18.32 -5.97
C ASP A 583 -6.55 19.58 -5.92
N ALA A 584 -5.22 19.37 -5.94
CA ALA A 584 -4.25 20.40 -5.66
C ALA A 584 -4.04 21.34 -6.84
N PHE A 585 -4.57 22.54 -6.66
CA PHE A 585 -4.07 23.78 -7.25
C PHE A 585 -3.29 24.51 -6.16
N TYR A 586 -2.15 25.12 -6.50
CA TYR A 586 -1.48 26.05 -5.58
C TYR A 586 -1.62 27.47 -6.06
N THR A 587 -1.86 28.40 -5.14
CA THR A 587 -1.73 29.83 -5.39
C THR A 587 -0.25 30.21 -5.34
N TYR A 588 0.27 30.80 -6.42
CA TYR A 588 1.61 31.35 -6.43
C TYR A 588 1.63 32.63 -5.58
N ASN A 589 2.30 32.55 -4.43
CA ASN A 589 2.63 33.67 -3.56
C ASN A 589 1.50 34.68 -3.32
N VAL A 590 0.43 34.26 -2.63
CA VAL A 590 -0.34 35.19 -1.79
C VAL A 590 0.52 35.51 -0.56
N THR A 591 1.54 36.37 -0.75
CA THR A 591 1.74 37.37 0.30
C THR A 591 0.52 38.27 0.21
N ASN A 592 -0.45 37.96 1.06
CA ASN A 592 -1.21 38.99 1.75
C ASN A 592 -0.31 40.23 1.88
N SER A 593 -0.64 41.32 1.20
CA SER A 593 -0.55 42.61 1.91
C SER A 593 -1.77 42.69 2.82
N CYS A 594 -1.76 41.77 3.78
CA CYS A 594 -2.43 41.81 5.05
C CYS A 594 -1.27 41.46 5.97
N ASP A 595 -0.42 42.46 6.23
CA ASP A 595 0.60 42.34 7.26
C ASP A 595 -0.13 41.97 8.55
N SER A 596 0.08 40.75 9.02
CA SER A 596 -0.07 40.42 10.42
C SER A 596 1.14 39.61 10.84
N ASP A 597 2.26 40.30 11.07
CA ASP A 597 3.11 40.06 12.24
C ASP A 597 2.73 38.83 13.09
N SER A 598 3.33 37.68 12.75
CA SER A 598 3.75 36.54 13.61
C SER A 598 2.87 36.03 14.79
N ASN A 599 1.65 36.49 15.01
CA ASN A 599 1.00 36.41 16.34
C ASN A 599 -0.35 35.67 16.36
N GLY A 600 -0.72 34.96 15.30
CA GLY A 600 -1.72 33.88 15.41
C GLY A 600 -3.14 34.30 15.82
N VAL A 601 -3.59 35.49 15.44
CA VAL A 601 -5.02 35.86 15.49
C VAL A 601 -5.56 36.06 14.08
N GLY A 602 -6.59 35.30 13.73
CA GLY A 602 -7.26 35.38 12.43
C GLY A 602 -8.14 36.62 12.31
N GLU A 603 -8.22 37.19 11.11
CA GLU A 603 -9.25 38.17 10.77
C GLU A 603 -10.01 37.87 9.47
N THR A 604 -11.28 38.23 9.57
CA THR A 604 -12.44 37.89 8.76
C THR A 604 -12.61 38.82 7.55
N ALA A 605 -11.56 39.01 6.73
CA ALA A 605 -11.61 39.96 5.61
C ALA A 605 -10.95 39.44 4.32
N CYS A 606 -11.61 38.50 3.64
CA CYS A 606 -11.36 38.18 2.21
C CYS A 606 -12.68 37.99 1.44
N ALA A 607 -13.75 38.68 1.86
CA ALA A 607 -15.10 38.44 1.36
C ALA A 607 -15.43 39.04 -0.02
N THR A 608 -14.51 39.74 -0.71
CA THR A 608 -14.82 40.39 -1.99
C THR A 608 -13.63 40.44 -2.96
N ILE A 609 -12.91 39.33 -3.11
CA ILE A 609 -12.06 39.17 -4.30
C ILE A 609 -12.85 38.36 -5.32
N ASP A 610 -13.28 39.06 -6.35
CA ASP A 610 -13.98 38.54 -7.52
C ASP A 610 -13.30 37.27 -8.06
N GLN A 611 -14.06 36.17 -8.16
CA GLN A 611 -13.61 34.91 -8.74
C GLN A 611 -13.20 35.06 -10.22
N ALA A 612 -13.57 36.17 -10.88
CA ALA A 612 -13.12 36.50 -12.23
C ALA A 612 -11.69 37.09 -12.27
N ALA A 613 -11.25 37.80 -11.22
CA ALA A 613 -9.93 38.47 -11.19
C ALA A 613 -8.79 37.57 -10.70
N THR A 614 -9.10 36.47 -10.01
CA THR A 614 -8.13 35.55 -9.37
C THR A 614 -7.75 34.32 -10.20
N GLN A 615 -8.30 34.15 -11.40
CA GLN A 615 -7.93 33.07 -12.33
C GLN A 615 -6.47 33.14 -12.81
N SER A 616 -5.72 34.17 -12.43
CA SER A 616 -4.37 34.48 -12.91
C SER A 616 -3.23 34.11 -11.93
N LEU A 617 -3.54 33.61 -10.71
CA LEU A 617 -2.54 33.38 -9.66
C LEU A 617 -2.46 31.94 -9.15
N ARG A 618 -3.29 31.02 -9.68
CA ARG A 618 -3.11 29.60 -9.42
C ARG A 618 -2.12 29.02 -10.43
N GLN A 619 -1.34 28.03 -10.02
CA GLN A 619 -0.62 27.12 -10.90
C GLN A 619 -1.14 25.70 -10.65
N VAL A 620 -1.20 24.90 -11.72
CA VAL A 620 -1.57 23.49 -11.63
C VAL A 620 -0.43 22.78 -10.88
N HIS A 621 -0.74 22.23 -9.71
CA HIS A 621 0.24 21.42 -8.99
C HIS A 621 0.46 20.10 -9.74
N TYR A 622 1.53 19.38 -9.43
CA TYR A 622 1.60 18.00 -9.90
C TYR A 622 0.43 17.25 -9.27
N ASN A 623 -0.35 16.54 -10.11
CA ASN A 623 -1.43 15.65 -9.69
C ASN A 623 -2.83 16.34 -9.43
N PRO A 624 -3.44 16.92 -10.48
CA PRO A 624 -4.85 17.38 -10.50
C PRO A 624 -5.83 16.24 -10.89
N GLN A 625 -5.62 15.01 -10.40
CA GLN A 625 -6.41 13.85 -10.83
C GLN A 625 -7.89 13.99 -10.52
N ALA A 626 -8.25 14.56 -9.37
CA ALA A 626 -9.64 14.73 -8.97
C ALA A 626 -10.40 15.68 -9.92
N PRO A 627 -9.93 16.90 -10.20
CA PRO A 627 -10.52 17.78 -11.20
C PRO A 627 -10.67 17.11 -12.57
N VAL A 628 -9.63 16.45 -13.06
CA VAL A 628 -9.66 15.87 -14.43
C VAL A 628 -10.63 14.70 -14.50
N LEU A 629 -10.63 13.82 -13.50
CA LEU A 629 -11.63 12.76 -13.37
C LEU A 629 -13.05 13.33 -13.36
N GLU A 630 -13.30 14.41 -12.62
CA GLU A 630 -14.63 15.06 -12.54
C GLU A 630 -14.97 15.91 -13.78
N GLY A 631 -14.03 16.13 -14.70
CA GLY A 631 -14.21 16.99 -15.87
C GLY A 631 -14.26 18.48 -15.52
N LYS A 632 -13.41 18.92 -14.58
CA LYS A 632 -13.34 20.25 -13.98
C LYS A 632 -11.93 20.85 -14.09
N GLY A 633 -11.81 22.14 -13.77
CA GLY A 633 -10.54 22.85 -13.67
C GLY A 633 -10.02 23.48 -14.97
N ALA A 634 -10.62 23.17 -16.12
CA ALA A 634 -10.27 23.80 -17.39
C ALA A 634 -10.81 25.24 -17.49
N LEU A 635 -10.04 26.12 -18.11
CA LEU A 635 -10.44 27.49 -18.44
C LEU A 635 -11.12 27.50 -19.81
N THR A 636 -12.35 27.99 -19.85
CA THR A 636 -13.17 28.05 -21.08
C THR A 636 -13.23 29.44 -21.68
N ASP A 637 -13.04 30.49 -20.90
CA ASP A 637 -12.77 31.86 -21.37
C ASP A 637 -11.25 31.97 -21.51
N LEU A 638 -10.70 31.91 -22.72
CA LEU A 638 -9.26 32.00 -22.94
C LEU A 638 -8.84 33.44 -23.27
N ASN A 639 -9.69 34.23 -23.91
CA ASN A 639 -9.39 35.63 -24.20
C ASN A 639 -9.52 36.57 -22.98
N GLY A 640 -10.18 36.14 -21.90
CA GLY A 640 -10.34 36.92 -20.68
C GLY A 640 -11.42 37.99 -20.75
N ASN A 641 -12.37 37.88 -21.68
CA ASN A 641 -13.41 38.89 -21.88
C ASN A 641 -14.67 38.63 -21.02
N GLY A 642 -14.67 37.59 -20.19
CA GLY A 642 -15.80 37.22 -19.33
C GLY A 642 -16.87 36.36 -20.03
N THR A 643 -16.63 35.93 -21.27
CA THR A 643 -17.47 34.97 -21.99
C THR A 643 -16.67 33.73 -22.34
N ALA A 644 -17.28 32.55 -22.22
CA ALA A 644 -16.61 31.31 -22.58
C ALA A 644 -16.41 31.24 -24.10
N ASP A 645 -15.16 31.01 -24.52
CA ASP A 645 -14.79 30.76 -25.92
C ASP A 645 -15.31 29.40 -26.40
N PHE A 646 -15.52 28.45 -25.48
CA PHE A 646 -16.10 27.15 -25.76
C PHE A 646 -16.84 26.55 -24.55
N THR A 647 -17.73 25.60 -24.82
CA THR A 647 -18.38 24.77 -23.79
C THR A 647 -17.82 23.34 -23.81
N LEU A 648 -17.80 22.73 -22.63
CA LEU A 648 -17.51 21.32 -22.41
C LEU A 648 -18.83 20.62 -22.13
N THR A 649 -19.19 19.62 -22.93
CA THR A 649 -20.55 19.05 -22.91
C THR A 649 -20.60 17.58 -22.53
N GLU A 650 -19.45 16.91 -22.54
CA GLU A 650 -19.35 15.46 -22.35
C GLU A 650 -18.32 15.11 -21.28
N ASN A 651 -18.62 14.07 -20.52
CA ASN A 651 -17.81 13.59 -19.41
C ASN A 651 -17.74 12.05 -19.45
N SER A 652 -16.67 11.48 -18.93
CA SER A 652 -16.47 10.02 -18.84
C SER A 652 -17.55 9.36 -17.97
N PHE A 653 -17.98 8.15 -18.31
CA PHE A 653 -18.83 7.34 -17.40
C PHE A 653 -18.17 7.13 -16.03
N HIS A 654 -16.83 7.08 -15.99
CA HIS A 654 -16.03 6.89 -14.78
C HIS A 654 -16.11 8.07 -13.79
N SER A 655 -16.62 9.24 -14.20
CA SER A 655 -16.81 10.41 -13.34
C SER A 655 -18.18 10.43 -12.65
N GLY A 656 -19.10 9.52 -13.02
CA GLY A 656 -20.43 9.44 -12.44
C GLY A 656 -20.41 9.15 -10.94
N SER A 657 -21.36 9.72 -10.19
CA SER A 657 -21.49 9.50 -8.74
C SER A 657 -21.90 8.07 -8.37
N THR A 658 -22.32 7.25 -9.33
CA THR A 658 -22.64 5.84 -9.16
C THR A 658 -21.54 4.92 -9.70
N PHE A 659 -20.32 5.44 -9.91
CA PHE A 659 -19.23 4.63 -10.42
C PHE A 659 -18.75 3.62 -9.38
N THR A 660 -19.19 2.39 -9.55
CA THR A 660 -18.84 1.23 -8.71
C THR A 660 -18.84 -0.05 -9.54
N LEU A 661 -17.84 -0.90 -9.33
CA LEU A 661 -17.77 -2.21 -9.97
C LEU A 661 -18.08 -3.32 -8.96
N ALA A 662 -19.31 -3.82 -9.00
CA ALA A 662 -19.83 -4.91 -8.16
C ALA A 662 -19.00 -6.21 -8.22
N GLY A 663 -18.27 -6.44 -9.32
CA GLY A 663 -17.47 -7.64 -9.55
C GLY A 663 -16.01 -7.54 -9.12
N VAL A 664 -15.45 -6.33 -9.01
CA VAL A 664 -14.03 -6.13 -8.67
C VAL A 664 -13.80 -6.23 -7.16
N THR A 665 -14.79 -5.89 -6.35
CA THR A 665 -14.76 -6.08 -4.89
C THR A 665 -15.10 -7.51 -4.46
N GLY A 666 -15.53 -8.38 -5.38
CA GLY A 666 -16.12 -9.69 -5.06
C GLY A 666 -17.46 -9.60 -4.31
N ASP A 667 -17.97 -8.39 -4.05
CA ASP A 667 -19.17 -8.13 -3.26
C ASP A 667 -20.18 -7.31 -4.08
N SER A 668 -21.15 -8.02 -4.64
CA SER A 668 -22.24 -7.44 -5.42
C SER A 668 -23.16 -6.51 -4.61
N THR A 669 -23.13 -6.58 -3.27
CA THR A 669 -23.93 -5.69 -2.42
C THR A 669 -23.38 -4.26 -2.38
N LEU A 670 -22.13 -4.06 -2.78
CA LEU A 670 -21.48 -2.75 -2.81
C LEU A 670 -21.73 -1.98 -4.11
N ALA A 671 -22.50 -2.52 -5.07
CA ALA A 671 -22.75 -1.89 -6.38
C ALA A 671 -23.33 -0.46 -6.33
N SER A 672 -23.92 -0.06 -5.19
CA SER A 672 -24.43 1.28 -4.96
C SER A 672 -23.44 2.24 -4.30
N GLU A 673 -22.24 1.79 -3.91
CA GLU A 673 -21.23 2.62 -3.22
C GLU A 673 -20.26 3.27 -4.19
N ASN A 674 -20.26 4.59 -4.32
CA ASN A 674 -19.25 5.32 -5.09
C ASN A 674 -17.81 4.97 -4.61
N ASN A 675 -16.97 4.46 -5.52
CA ASN A 675 -15.61 4.02 -5.19
C ASN A 675 -14.58 4.52 -6.23
N LYS A 676 -14.75 5.77 -6.69
CA LYS A 676 -13.79 6.49 -7.54
C LYS A 676 -12.35 6.31 -7.03
N CYS A 677 -11.38 6.27 -7.93
CA CYS A 677 -9.96 5.98 -7.68
C CYS A 677 -9.67 4.59 -7.08
N VAL A 678 -10.31 4.23 -5.95
CA VAL A 678 -10.16 2.97 -5.20
C VAL A 678 -10.43 1.77 -6.10
N THR A 679 -11.46 1.83 -6.94
CA THR A 679 -11.83 0.73 -7.86
C THR A 679 -10.67 0.29 -8.77
N CYS A 680 -9.79 1.22 -9.18
CA CYS A 680 -8.69 0.92 -10.09
C CYS A 680 -7.36 0.86 -9.34
N HIS A 681 -7.01 1.90 -8.58
CA HIS A 681 -5.71 2.01 -7.92
C HIS A 681 -5.55 1.06 -6.75
N MET A 682 -6.65 0.70 -6.08
CA MET A 682 -6.66 -0.28 -4.99
C MET A 682 -7.32 -1.60 -5.39
N ALA A 683 -7.43 -1.88 -6.70
CA ALA A 683 -7.85 -3.19 -7.16
C ALA A 683 -6.90 -4.27 -6.62
N SER A 684 -7.38 -5.50 -6.49
CA SER A 684 -6.55 -6.63 -6.09
C SER A 684 -5.31 -6.71 -6.98
N GLY A 685 -4.14 -6.66 -6.35
CA GLY A 685 -2.87 -6.81 -7.04
C GLY A 685 -2.66 -8.25 -7.54
N PRO A 686 -1.57 -8.47 -8.30
CA PRO A 686 -1.20 -9.79 -8.78
C PRO A 686 -1.03 -10.82 -7.65
N ALA A 687 -1.21 -12.10 -7.97
CA ALA A 687 -0.93 -13.19 -7.03
C ALA A 687 0.57 -13.31 -6.72
N ILE A 688 0.93 -14.11 -5.71
CA ILE A 688 2.33 -14.25 -5.26
C ILE A 688 3.28 -14.88 -6.29
N ASP A 689 2.75 -15.55 -7.30
CA ASP A 689 3.46 -16.15 -8.43
C ASP A 689 3.40 -15.31 -9.71
N GLU A 690 2.80 -14.13 -9.64
CA GLU A 690 2.69 -13.19 -10.75
C GLU A 690 3.65 -12.01 -10.56
N GLU A 691 4.20 -11.52 -11.66
CA GLU A 691 5.04 -10.32 -11.67
C GLU A 691 4.21 -9.08 -11.27
N GLY A 692 4.82 -8.18 -10.51
CA GLY A 692 4.13 -7.03 -9.91
C GLY A 692 3.46 -7.32 -8.57
N PHE A 693 3.59 -8.53 -8.01
CA PHE A 693 3.16 -8.85 -6.64
C PHE A 693 3.69 -7.80 -5.63
N ARG A 694 2.79 -7.18 -4.85
CA ARG A 694 3.04 -6.06 -3.92
C ARG A 694 3.48 -4.73 -4.51
N HIS A 695 3.64 -4.65 -5.82
CA HIS A 695 4.05 -3.44 -6.53
C HIS A 695 2.90 -2.83 -7.33
N LEU A 696 1.84 -3.59 -7.62
CA LEU A 696 0.67 -3.17 -8.36
C LEU A 696 -0.60 -3.29 -7.51
N GLY A 697 -1.51 -2.33 -7.65
CA GLY A 697 -2.80 -2.34 -6.97
C GLY A 697 -2.69 -2.17 -5.45
N GLY A 698 -3.73 -2.61 -4.74
CA GLY A 698 -3.74 -2.61 -3.27
C GLY A 698 -3.31 -1.29 -2.65
N HIS A 699 -2.40 -1.33 -1.68
CA HIS A 699 -1.81 -0.15 -1.03
C HIS A 699 -0.52 0.34 -1.71
N ALA A 700 -0.11 -0.26 -2.84
CA ALA A 700 0.92 0.33 -3.70
C ALA A 700 0.34 1.47 -4.56
N PHE A 701 -0.97 1.44 -4.86
CA PHE A 701 -1.71 2.39 -5.70
C PHE A 701 -1.25 2.48 -7.17
N LYS A 702 -0.23 1.70 -7.54
CA LYS A 702 0.37 1.72 -8.87
C LYS A 702 -0.47 0.90 -9.82
N LEU A 703 -0.62 1.44 -11.03
CA LEU A 703 -1.28 0.76 -12.14
C LEU A 703 -0.29 0.16 -13.13
N ARG A 704 1.04 0.41 -12.98
CA ARG A 704 2.10 -0.08 -13.87
C ARG A 704 3.37 -0.47 -13.10
N SER A 705 4.07 -1.51 -13.54
CA SER A 705 5.21 -2.11 -12.80
C SER A 705 6.47 -1.25 -12.80
N GLU A 706 6.71 -0.48 -13.87
CA GLU A 706 7.90 0.37 -14.03
C GLU A 706 7.80 1.73 -13.34
N HIS A 707 6.71 2.01 -12.63
CA HIS A 707 6.66 3.23 -11.84
C HIS A 707 7.59 3.04 -10.63
N GLY A 708 8.81 3.57 -10.71
CA GLY A 708 9.80 3.52 -9.65
C GLY A 708 9.31 4.13 -8.33
N ILE A 709 10.10 3.99 -7.27
CA ILE A 709 9.89 4.67 -5.99
C ILE A 709 10.42 6.10 -6.15
N GLY A 710 9.67 6.93 -6.87
CA GLY A 710 9.90 8.38 -7.04
C GLY A 710 11.10 8.76 -7.89
N HIS A 711 10.97 9.81 -8.71
CA HIS A 711 11.50 11.18 -8.53
C HIS A 711 12.75 11.45 -7.65
N LEU A 712 13.43 10.44 -7.12
CA LEU A 712 14.49 10.56 -6.10
C LEU A 712 15.79 9.83 -6.46
N GLN A 713 15.88 9.22 -7.63
CA GLN A 713 17.16 9.02 -8.29
C GLN A 713 17.07 9.70 -9.66
N GLY A 714 18.15 10.37 -10.06
CA GLY A 714 18.21 11.27 -11.23
C GLY A 714 18.09 10.56 -12.58
N GLU A 715 17.12 9.67 -12.71
CA GLU A 715 16.69 8.97 -13.93
C GLU A 715 15.24 9.32 -14.32
N GLU A 716 14.45 10.00 -13.48
CA GLU A 716 13.19 10.61 -13.92
C GLU A 716 13.43 12.02 -14.49
N THR A 717 14.34 12.09 -15.45
CA THR A 717 14.22 13.08 -16.52
C THR A 717 13.52 12.36 -17.66
N GLU A 718 12.23 12.69 -17.86
CA GLU A 718 11.57 12.52 -19.15
C GLU A 718 11.44 11.06 -19.66
N ASP A 719 10.75 10.17 -18.94
CA ASP A 719 10.06 9.05 -19.63
C ASP A 719 8.89 8.46 -18.83
N ASP A 720 7.93 9.30 -18.42
CA ASP A 720 6.60 8.82 -18.01
C ASP A 720 5.76 8.35 -19.22
N SER A 721 6.37 8.28 -20.42
CA SER A 721 5.62 8.26 -21.68
C SER A 721 5.41 6.89 -22.28
N GLU A 722 6.20 5.86 -21.97
CA GLU A 722 5.92 4.50 -22.44
C GLU A 722 6.13 3.45 -21.37
N ALA A 723 5.24 2.46 -21.36
CA ALA A 723 5.59 1.16 -20.83
C ALA A 723 6.77 0.64 -21.68
N SER A 724 7.95 0.46 -21.09
CA SER A 724 9.03 -0.25 -21.78
C SER A 724 8.57 -1.67 -22.14
N ALA A 725 9.25 -2.33 -23.10
CA ALA A 725 8.90 -3.68 -23.51
C ALA A 725 9.06 -4.65 -22.32
N GLY A 726 7.98 -4.90 -21.60
CA GLY A 726 7.97 -5.67 -20.35
C GLY A 726 7.10 -5.10 -19.23
N THR A 727 6.62 -3.85 -19.32
CA THR A 727 5.77 -3.27 -18.26
C THR A 727 4.44 -4.00 -18.12
N ILE A 728 4.12 -4.38 -16.89
CA ILE A 728 2.82 -4.95 -16.55
C ILE A 728 1.87 -3.83 -16.16
N GLN A 729 0.67 -3.86 -16.72
CA GLN A 729 -0.41 -2.95 -16.39
C GLN A 729 -1.51 -3.67 -15.60
N LEU A 730 -1.99 -3.05 -14.52
CA LEU A 730 -3.05 -3.59 -13.67
C LEU A 730 -4.42 -3.42 -14.34
N THR A 731 -4.71 -4.28 -15.32
CA THR A 731 -5.94 -4.22 -16.12
C THR A 731 -7.07 -5.07 -15.55
N SER A 732 -6.87 -5.73 -14.40
CA SER A 732 -7.85 -6.62 -13.76
C SER A 732 -9.21 -5.95 -13.51
N ALA A 733 -9.21 -4.67 -13.12
CA ALA A 733 -10.43 -3.90 -12.96
C ALA A 733 -11.16 -3.64 -14.30
N CYS A 734 -10.41 -3.55 -15.41
CA CYS A 734 -10.95 -3.31 -16.75
C CYS A 734 -11.47 -4.58 -17.42
N THR A 735 -10.80 -5.72 -17.23
CA THR A 735 -11.12 -6.98 -17.94
C THR A 735 -12.50 -7.54 -17.60
N THR A 736 -13.07 -7.14 -16.45
CA THR A 736 -14.45 -7.48 -16.06
C THR A 736 -15.49 -7.04 -17.10
N CYS A 737 -15.28 -5.86 -17.73
CA CYS A 737 -16.16 -5.34 -18.78
C CYS A 737 -15.50 -5.38 -20.17
N HIS A 738 -14.17 -5.46 -20.20
CA HIS A 738 -13.37 -5.40 -21.41
C HIS A 738 -12.38 -6.57 -21.45
N ALA A 739 -12.90 -7.78 -21.66
CA ALA A 739 -12.14 -9.03 -21.54
C ALA A 739 -10.83 -9.10 -22.37
N SER A 740 -10.68 -8.27 -23.40
CA SER A 740 -9.48 -8.22 -24.25
C SER A 740 -8.48 -7.12 -23.86
N VAL A 741 -8.72 -6.37 -22.79
CA VAL A 741 -7.84 -5.27 -22.38
C VAL A 741 -6.64 -5.82 -21.64
N THR A 742 -5.47 -5.59 -22.23
CA THR A 742 -4.17 -5.90 -21.65
C THR A 742 -3.34 -4.65 -21.37
N ASP A 743 -3.79 -3.50 -21.86
CA ASP A 743 -3.11 -2.20 -21.80
C ASP A 743 -4.14 -1.06 -21.68
N PHE A 744 -3.82 0.01 -20.96
CA PHE A 744 -4.67 1.20 -20.83
C PHE A 744 -4.73 2.04 -22.12
N ASN A 745 -3.68 1.98 -22.95
CA ASN A 745 -3.55 2.67 -24.22
C ASN A 745 -4.31 1.95 -25.34
N ARG A 746 -5.61 1.79 -25.12
CA ARG A 746 -6.49 1.11 -26.07
C ARG A 746 -6.65 1.94 -27.34
N LEU A 747 -6.78 1.27 -28.48
CA LEU A 747 -7.09 1.90 -29.76
C LEU A 747 -8.18 2.95 -29.60
N ALA A 748 -7.86 4.20 -29.93
CA ALA A 748 -8.76 5.33 -29.91
C ALA A 748 -9.90 5.12 -30.91
N ARG A 749 -10.98 5.90 -30.79
CA ARG A 749 -12.12 5.77 -31.74
C ARG A 749 -11.84 6.46 -33.08
N ASN A 750 -10.97 7.47 -33.10
CA ASN A 750 -10.55 8.23 -34.28
C ASN A 750 -9.16 8.84 -34.01
N ASP A 751 -8.54 9.34 -35.07
CA ASP A 751 -7.39 10.27 -35.08
C ASP A 751 -7.81 11.62 -34.48
N TYR A 752 -7.49 11.85 -33.22
CA TYR A 752 -7.85 13.05 -32.47
C TYR A 752 -6.79 14.14 -32.55
N ASP A 753 -5.53 13.82 -32.79
CA ASP A 753 -4.43 14.79 -32.91
C ASP A 753 -4.17 15.26 -34.34
N GLY A 754 -4.84 14.65 -35.33
CA GLY A 754 -4.83 15.02 -36.74
C GLY A 754 -3.54 14.63 -37.48
N ASP A 755 -2.76 13.69 -36.98
CA ASP A 755 -1.53 13.22 -37.63
C ASP A 755 -1.78 12.27 -38.82
N GLY A 756 -3.03 11.82 -38.99
CA GLY A 756 -3.48 10.91 -40.04
C GLY A 756 -3.48 9.43 -39.65
N ASN A 757 -3.05 9.09 -38.44
CA ASN A 757 -3.03 7.75 -37.87
C ASN A 757 -4.06 7.65 -36.74
N GLN A 758 -4.65 6.46 -36.61
CA GLN A 758 -5.51 6.15 -35.48
C GLN A 758 -4.71 5.28 -34.51
N GLU A 759 -4.32 5.86 -33.39
CA GLU A 759 -3.41 5.25 -32.41
C GLU A 759 -4.15 4.87 -31.11
N GLY A 760 -3.40 4.52 -30.07
CA GLY A 760 -3.97 4.32 -28.74
C GLY A 760 -4.41 5.64 -28.13
N ILE A 761 -5.43 5.62 -27.26
CA ILE A 761 -6.01 6.83 -26.66
C ILE A 761 -5.00 7.68 -25.88
N GLN A 762 -3.98 7.08 -25.27
CA GLN A 762 -2.94 7.85 -24.58
C GLN A 762 -1.98 8.48 -25.60
N ASP A 763 -1.71 7.82 -26.72
CA ASP A 763 -0.85 8.35 -27.79
C ASP A 763 -1.50 9.54 -28.50
N GLU A 764 -2.77 9.42 -28.86
CA GLU A 764 -3.60 10.52 -29.37
C GLU A 764 -3.56 11.75 -28.45
N LEU A 765 -3.57 11.54 -27.13
CA LEU A 765 -3.49 12.63 -26.16
C LEU A 765 -2.09 13.23 -26.05
N LYS A 766 -1.03 12.42 -26.14
CA LYS A 766 0.35 12.91 -26.23
C LYS A 766 0.52 13.74 -27.51
N GLY A 767 0.01 13.25 -28.64
CA GLY A 767 -0.05 13.94 -29.91
C GLY A 767 -0.75 15.30 -29.82
N LEU A 768 -1.93 15.34 -29.19
CA LEU A 768 -2.66 16.59 -28.93
C LEU A 768 -1.89 17.56 -28.03
N LEU A 769 -1.27 17.07 -26.96
CA LEU A 769 -0.44 17.88 -26.07
C LEU A 769 0.77 18.45 -26.82
N LEU A 770 1.43 17.66 -27.68
CA LEU A 770 2.53 18.09 -28.52
C LEU A 770 2.06 19.13 -29.56
N ALA A 771 0.94 18.89 -30.23
CA ALA A 771 0.35 19.80 -31.20
C ALA A 771 0.02 21.15 -30.54
N LEU A 772 -0.60 21.14 -29.36
CA LEU A 772 -0.89 22.34 -28.58
C LEU A 772 0.39 23.05 -28.12
N SER A 773 1.37 22.31 -27.62
CA SER A 773 2.68 22.84 -27.25
C SER A 773 3.35 23.58 -28.41
N ASN A 774 3.40 22.96 -29.58
CA ASN A 774 3.95 23.56 -30.79
C ASN A 774 3.16 24.79 -31.20
N LYS A 775 1.83 24.74 -31.13
CA LYS A 775 0.98 25.88 -31.47
C LYS A 775 1.21 27.07 -30.54
N ILE A 776 1.23 26.84 -29.23
CA ILE A 776 1.54 27.87 -28.22
C ILE A 776 2.90 28.51 -28.52
N LYS A 777 3.92 27.71 -28.85
CA LYS A 777 5.25 28.21 -29.24
C LYS A 777 5.21 29.06 -30.51
N THR A 778 4.37 28.76 -31.50
CA THR A 778 4.24 29.62 -32.69
C THR A 778 3.65 31.00 -32.37
N VAL A 779 2.83 31.09 -31.32
CA VAL A 779 2.20 32.34 -30.89
C VAL A 779 3.17 33.18 -30.05
N ASP A 780 3.99 32.56 -29.19
CA ASP A 780 5.01 33.27 -28.38
C ASP A 780 6.28 32.43 -28.12
N ALA A 781 7.13 32.28 -29.13
CA ALA A 781 8.37 31.50 -29.00
C ALA A 781 9.39 32.13 -28.03
N SER A 782 9.29 33.44 -27.79
CA SER A 782 10.29 34.23 -27.06
C SER A 782 10.21 34.01 -25.55
N ASN A 783 8.99 33.81 -25.06
CA ASN A 783 8.70 33.73 -23.63
C ASN A 783 8.34 32.32 -23.18
N ILE A 784 8.06 31.39 -24.09
CA ILE A 784 7.74 30.01 -23.73
C ILE A 784 9.04 29.22 -23.52
N LYS A 785 9.26 28.76 -22.28
CA LYS A 785 10.31 27.79 -21.98
C LYS A 785 9.70 26.39 -21.93
N SER A 786 10.18 25.55 -22.83
CA SER A 786 9.91 24.11 -22.91
C SER A 786 11.20 23.38 -22.57
N THR A 787 11.10 22.26 -21.86
CA THR A 787 12.21 21.32 -21.74
C THR A 787 12.25 20.43 -22.99
N SER A 788 11.25 19.61 -23.30
CA SER A 788 11.40 18.64 -24.41
C SER A 788 10.05 18.10 -24.91
N GLY A 789 9.34 18.85 -25.77
CA GLY A 789 8.30 18.24 -26.61
C GLY A 789 8.98 17.60 -27.82
N THR A 790 9.19 16.28 -27.84
CA THR A 790 9.90 15.62 -28.95
C THR A 790 9.18 14.36 -29.40
N THR A 791 9.20 14.12 -30.72
CA THR A 791 8.91 12.82 -31.31
C THR A 791 10.26 12.17 -31.62
N SER A 792 10.57 11.07 -30.95
CA SER A 792 11.83 10.36 -31.20
C SER A 792 11.75 9.50 -32.47
N SER A 793 12.89 8.96 -32.93
CA SER A 793 12.97 8.27 -34.23
C SER A 793 12.19 6.95 -34.31
N ASN A 794 11.73 6.42 -33.19
CA ASN A 794 10.88 5.23 -33.11
C ASN A 794 9.37 5.56 -33.05
N GLY A 795 8.99 6.83 -33.09
CA GLY A 795 7.59 7.28 -32.99
C GLY A 795 7.13 7.67 -31.57
N THR A 796 7.93 7.45 -30.53
CA THR A 796 7.55 7.81 -29.15
C THR A 796 7.44 9.33 -28.99
N ILE A 797 6.31 9.78 -28.44
CA ILE A 797 6.01 11.19 -28.18
C ILE A 797 6.23 11.50 -26.69
N THR A 798 7.16 12.39 -26.39
CA THR A 798 7.39 12.92 -25.03
C THR A 798 6.84 14.34 -24.95
N VAL A 799 6.02 14.62 -23.93
CA VAL A 799 5.42 15.95 -23.72
C VAL A 799 5.64 16.45 -22.30
N ASP A 800 6.42 17.53 -22.20
CA ASP A 800 6.64 18.24 -20.95
C ASP A 800 5.62 19.33 -20.66
N THR A 801 5.52 19.68 -19.39
CA THR A 801 4.75 20.85 -18.96
C THR A 801 5.38 22.14 -19.48
N LEU A 802 4.53 23.12 -19.81
CA LEU A 802 4.97 24.40 -20.36
C LEU A 802 5.16 25.43 -19.24
N SER A 803 6.21 26.26 -19.38
CA SER A 803 6.46 27.41 -18.51
C SER A 803 6.58 28.70 -19.32
N TYR A 804 6.25 29.83 -18.70
CA TYR A 804 6.31 31.17 -19.31
C TYR A 804 7.34 32.04 -18.59
N ALA A 805 8.23 32.69 -19.35
CA ALA A 805 9.45 33.35 -18.88
C ALA A 805 9.58 34.81 -19.38
N GLY A 806 8.47 35.48 -19.72
CA GLY A 806 8.50 36.85 -20.25
C GLY A 806 9.21 37.86 -19.34
N THR A 807 9.77 38.93 -19.92
CA THR A 807 10.44 40.02 -19.18
C THR A 807 9.50 41.17 -18.90
N CYS A 808 9.52 41.72 -17.69
CA CYS A 808 8.71 42.88 -17.34
C CYS A 808 9.21 44.17 -18.00
N SER A 809 8.49 44.66 -19.02
CA SER A 809 8.89 45.80 -19.84
C SER A 809 8.68 47.18 -19.17
N ASN A 810 7.93 47.23 -18.06
CA ASN A 810 7.58 48.46 -17.34
C ASN A 810 8.45 48.75 -16.08
N PHE A 811 9.51 47.98 -15.83
CA PHE A 811 10.44 48.23 -14.71
C PHE A 811 11.64 49.07 -15.16
N THR A 812 11.54 50.41 -15.10
CA THR A 812 12.65 51.33 -15.35
C THR A 812 13.39 51.67 -14.06
N GLY A 813 14.38 50.86 -13.67
CA GLY A 813 15.28 51.15 -12.54
C GLY A 813 16.68 50.60 -12.78
N THR A 814 17.70 51.46 -12.67
CA THR A 814 19.12 51.08 -12.81
C THR A 814 19.64 50.43 -11.54
N CYS A 815 20.10 49.17 -11.64
CA CYS A 815 20.82 48.49 -10.56
C CYS A 815 22.24 49.09 -10.43
N LYS A 816 22.57 49.67 -9.27
CA LYS A 816 23.94 50.12 -8.97
C LYS A 816 24.66 48.99 -8.21
N ALA A 817 25.58 48.30 -8.88
CA ALA A 817 26.40 47.28 -8.23
C ALA A 817 27.23 47.87 -7.08
N ALA A 818 27.22 47.22 -5.91
CA ALA A 818 28.21 47.50 -4.88
C ALA A 818 29.59 47.04 -5.39
N ALA A 819 30.58 47.91 -5.35
CA ALA A 819 31.91 47.64 -5.89
C ALA A 819 32.48 46.32 -5.31
N GLY A 820 32.69 45.33 -6.18
CA GLY A 820 33.42 44.09 -5.85
C GLY A 820 32.59 42.83 -5.62
N THR A 821 31.25 42.83 -5.78
CA THR A 821 30.44 41.60 -5.68
C THR A 821 29.52 41.45 -6.90
N SER A 822 29.50 40.25 -7.51
CA SER A 822 28.73 39.91 -8.71
C SER A 822 27.30 39.44 -8.40
N THR A 823 26.80 39.66 -7.18
CA THR A 823 25.47 39.22 -6.75
C THR A 823 24.67 40.40 -6.22
N CYS A 824 23.53 40.68 -6.85
CA CYS A 824 22.59 41.71 -6.40
C CYS A 824 21.96 41.31 -5.06
N SER A 825 22.19 42.09 -4.01
CA SER A 825 21.42 42.02 -2.77
C SER A 825 20.54 43.26 -2.65
N ASN A 826 19.21 43.05 -2.60
CA ASN A 826 18.19 44.09 -2.55
C ASN A 826 18.09 44.72 -1.16
N VAL A 827 18.62 45.94 -0.97
CA VAL A 827 18.17 46.84 0.11
C VAL A 827 18.19 48.27 -0.39
N ALA A 828 17.03 48.81 -0.80
CA ALA A 828 16.70 50.25 -0.75
C ALA A 828 15.33 50.65 -1.34
N THR A 829 14.57 49.75 -1.98
CA THR A 829 13.25 50.12 -2.53
C THR A 829 12.15 49.14 -2.15
N GLY A 830 12.07 48.67 -0.90
CA GLY A 830 10.88 48.02 -0.31
C GLY A 830 10.13 46.97 -1.15
N LYS A 831 10.78 46.33 -2.11
CA LYS A 831 10.18 45.48 -3.14
C LYS A 831 11.03 44.22 -3.33
N THR A 832 10.37 43.07 -3.33
CA THR A 832 11.01 41.75 -3.18
C THR A 832 11.27 41.10 -4.54
N ARG A 833 11.95 39.94 -4.54
CA ARG A 833 12.10 39.07 -5.73
C ARG A 833 10.73 38.67 -6.32
N ASP A 834 9.67 38.75 -5.52
CA ASP A 834 8.31 38.36 -5.87
C ASP A 834 7.63 39.38 -6.79
N ASP A 835 7.96 40.67 -6.65
CA ASP A 835 7.46 41.73 -7.53
C ASP A 835 7.91 41.52 -8.99
N TYR A 836 9.06 40.87 -9.20
CA TYR A 836 9.60 40.57 -10.53
C TYR A 836 8.90 39.37 -11.20
N GLN A 837 8.42 38.40 -10.42
CA GLN A 837 7.73 37.21 -10.95
C GLN A 837 6.23 37.46 -11.21
N GLN A 838 5.56 38.30 -10.40
CA GLN A 838 4.19 38.76 -10.67
C GLN A 838 4.10 39.55 -11.99
N CYS A 839 5.15 40.28 -12.30
CA CYS A 839 5.33 41.10 -13.50
C CYS A 839 5.38 40.27 -14.80
N ASN A 840 6.04 39.11 -14.77
CA ASN A 840 6.20 38.23 -15.93
C ASN A 840 4.88 37.57 -16.37
N PHE A 841 3.88 37.52 -15.49
CA PHE A 841 2.53 37.11 -15.88
C PHE A 841 1.80 38.23 -16.61
N MET A 842 1.88 39.50 -16.23
CA MET A 842 0.97 40.54 -16.76
C MET A 842 1.18 40.93 -18.24
N ASP A 843 2.35 40.69 -18.85
CA ASP A 843 2.71 41.18 -20.21
C ASP A 843 2.39 40.22 -21.39
N ALA A 844 1.88 39.00 -21.16
CA ALA A 844 1.49 38.06 -22.24
C ALA A 844 0.03 38.28 -22.70
N THR A 845 -0.32 37.94 -23.96
CA THR A 845 -1.74 37.81 -24.34
C THR A 845 -2.41 36.81 -23.39
N THR A 846 -3.53 37.20 -22.78
CA THR A 846 -4.29 36.39 -21.80
C THR A 846 -4.54 34.97 -22.28
N THR A 847 -4.76 34.80 -23.58
CA THR A 847 -5.00 33.52 -24.28
C THR A 847 -3.85 32.53 -24.15
N VAL A 848 -2.59 32.94 -24.34
CA VAL A 848 -1.44 32.01 -24.29
C VAL A 848 -1.25 31.43 -22.89
N ARG A 849 -1.39 32.25 -21.84
CA ARG A 849 -1.28 31.79 -20.45
C ARG A 849 -2.41 30.84 -20.05
N ARG A 850 -3.65 31.17 -20.44
CA ARG A 850 -4.80 30.30 -20.16
C ARG A 850 -4.73 28.99 -20.96
N ALA A 851 -4.11 29.00 -22.14
CA ALA A 851 -3.81 27.79 -22.90
C ALA A 851 -2.74 26.91 -22.23
N ILE A 852 -1.66 27.52 -21.70
CA ILE A 852 -0.66 26.80 -20.88
C ILE A 852 -1.31 26.16 -19.65
N TRP A 853 -2.26 26.84 -19.01
CA TRP A 853 -3.02 26.28 -17.90
C TRP A 853 -3.75 24.99 -18.31
N ASN A 854 -4.55 25.05 -19.38
CA ASN A 854 -5.29 23.88 -19.87
C ASN A 854 -4.35 22.74 -20.30
N HIS A 855 -3.24 23.06 -20.96
CA HIS A 855 -2.21 22.09 -21.29
C HIS A 855 -1.66 21.42 -20.02
N ASN A 856 -1.24 22.20 -19.03
CA ASN A 856 -0.66 21.68 -17.80
C ASN A 856 -1.68 20.95 -16.93
N LEU A 857 -2.97 21.29 -16.98
CA LEU A 857 -4.04 20.54 -16.32
C LEU A 857 -4.06 19.09 -16.78
N ILE A 858 -4.00 18.88 -18.10
CA ILE A 858 -4.04 17.52 -18.69
C ILE A 858 -2.68 16.83 -18.59
N ALA A 859 -1.58 17.54 -18.81
CA ALA A 859 -0.23 16.96 -18.72
C ALA A 859 0.11 16.51 -17.28
N ARG A 860 -0.26 17.30 -16.26
CA ARG A 860 0.09 17.03 -14.86
C ARG A 860 -0.84 16.01 -14.19
N ASP A 861 -1.97 15.68 -14.81
CA ASP A 861 -2.86 14.58 -14.39
C ASP A 861 -2.16 13.23 -14.44
N GLY A 862 -1.23 13.05 -15.39
CA GLY A 862 -0.42 11.84 -15.54
C GLY A 862 -1.18 10.62 -16.05
N SER A 863 -2.52 10.63 -16.10
CA SER A 863 -3.30 9.50 -16.63
C SER A 863 -3.32 9.44 -18.16
N LEU A 864 -2.96 10.55 -18.82
CA LEU A 864 -3.06 10.73 -20.27
C LEU A 864 -4.44 10.31 -20.80
N GLY A 865 -5.50 10.76 -20.11
CA GLY A 865 -6.90 10.54 -20.51
C GLY A 865 -7.55 9.29 -19.95
N VAL A 866 -6.86 8.44 -19.20
CA VAL A 866 -7.49 7.28 -18.54
C VAL A 866 -8.54 7.73 -17.52
N HIS A 867 -8.28 8.81 -16.76
CA HIS A 867 -9.29 9.38 -15.86
C HIS A 867 -10.52 9.89 -16.63
N ASN A 868 -10.29 10.65 -17.72
CA ASN A 868 -11.36 11.28 -18.47
C ASN A 868 -10.98 11.69 -19.90
N ALA A 869 -10.94 10.72 -20.81
CA ALA A 869 -10.53 10.95 -22.20
C ALA A 869 -11.42 11.99 -22.89
N ALA A 870 -12.73 11.92 -22.70
CA ALA A 870 -13.70 12.84 -23.28
C ALA A 870 -13.41 14.30 -22.90
N PHE A 871 -13.15 14.55 -21.62
CA PHE A 871 -12.81 15.89 -21.13
C PHE A 871 -11.44 16.35 -21.63
N ALA A 872 -10.42 15.49 -21.51
CA ALA A 872 -9.05 15.83 -21.92
C ALA A 872 -8.96 16.20 -23.40
N ILE A 873 -9.56 15.40 -24.30
CA ILE A 873 -9.59 15.68 -25.75
C ILE A 873 -10.28 17.01 -26.02
N GLN A 874 -11.48 17.24 -25.47
CA GLN A 874 -12.21 18.49 -25.67
C GLN A 874 -11.40 19.70 -25.21
N VAL A 875 -10.79 19.63 -24.03
CA VAL A 875 -9.97 20.73 -23.49
C VAL A 875 -8.80 21.03 -24.42
N LEU A 876 -8.07 20.02 -24.88
CA LEU A 876 -6.90 20.23 -25.75
C LEU A 876 -7.29 20.73 -27.14
N GLN A 877 -8.25 20.10 -27.81
CA GLN A 877 -8.70 20.49 -29.16
C GLN A 877 -9.28 21.92 -29.16
N LYS A 878 -10.17 22.23 -28.21
CA LYS A 878 -10.79 23.57 -28.13
C LYS A 878 -9.76 24.64 -27.76
N THR A 879 -8.81 24.32 -26.88
CA THR A 879 -7.69 25.23 -26.56
C THR A 879 -6.81 25.46 -27.77
N TYR A 880 -6.50 24.42 -28.55
CA TYR A 880 -5.73 24.50 -29.79
C TYR A 880 -6.39 25.44 -30.81
N THR A 881 -7.69 25.29 -31.05
CA THR A 881 -8.44 26.19 -31.94
C THR A 881 -8.43 27.63 -31.43
N ALA A 882 -8.62 27.84 -30.12
CA ALA A 882 -8.66 29.18 -29.52
C ALA A 882 -7.32 29.93 -29.58
N VAL A 883 -6.18 29.24 -29.61
CA VAL A 883 -4.86 29.86 -29.88
C VAL A 883 -4.56 29.98 -31.38
N GLY A 884 -5.59 29.91 -32.23
CA GLY A 884 -5.51 30.11 -33.68
C GLY A 884 -5.11 28.87 -34.46
N GLY A 885 -5.27 27.68 -33.88
CA GLY A 885 -5.11 26.39 -34.56
C GLY A 885 -6.30 26.10 -35.48
N THR A 886 -6.09 25.29 -36.51
CA THR A 886 -7.20 24.75 -37.30
C THR A 886 -7.94 23.68 -36.52
N THR A 887 -9.24 23.57 -36.72
CA THR A 887 -10.02 22.46 -36.16
C THR A 887 -9.47 21.12 -36.67
N PHE A 888 -9.39 20.11 -35.80
CA PHE A 888 -8.97 18.77 -36.19
C PHE A 888 -10.08 18.09 -37.00
N THR A 889 -9.72 17.13 -37.85
CA THR A 889 -10.68 16.47 -38.75
C THR A 889 -11.74 15.67 -37.97
N ALA A 890 -11.39 15.16 -36.78
CA ALA A 890 -12.29 14.52 -35.84
C ALA A 890 -12.38 15.29 -34.51
N ASP A 891 -13.30 16.25 -34.42
CA ASP A 891 -13.64 16.93 -33.17
C ASP A 891 -14.50 16.04 -32.25
N PHE A 892 -14.12 15.97 -30.97
CA PHE A 892 -14.99 15.45 -29.90
C PHE A 892 -16.02 16.56 -29.55
N PRO A 893 -17.28 16.52 -30.04
CA PRO A 893 -18.30 15.56 -29.58
C PRO A 893 -19.27 15.10 -30.69
N LEU A 894 -18.90 15.11 -31.97
CA LEU A 894 -19.84 14.75 -33.05
C LEU A 894 -20.19 13.24 -33.12
N ALA A 895 -19.52 12.40 -32.33
CA ALA A 895 -19.94 11.03 -32.10
C ALA A 895 -20.98 11.01 -30.97
N THR A 896 -22.26 11.13 -31.34
CA THR A 896 -23.29 10.44 -30.55
C THR A 896 -22.83 9.00 -30.39
N LEU A 897 -22.53 8.56 -29.16
CA LEU A 897 -22.67 7.18 -28.63
C LEU A 897 -21.79 6.97 -27.39
N ARG A 898 -22.48 6.71 -26.27
CA ARG A 898 -21.95 5.99 -25.11
C ARG A 898 -21.33 4.67 -25.57
#